data_AF-A0A9Q1ERY5-F1
#
_entry.id   AF-A0A9Q1ERY5-F1
#
_cell.length_a   1.000
_cell.length_b   1.000
_cell.length_c   1.000
_cell.angle_alpha   90.00
_cell.angle_beta   90.00
_cell.angle_gamma   90.00
#
_symmetry.space_group_name_H-M   'P 1'
#
loop_
_entity.id
_entity.type
_entity.pdbx_description
1 polymer ?
#
loop_
_entity_poly.entity_id
_entity_poly.type
_entity_poly.pdbx_seq_one_letter_code
_entity_poly.pdbx_strand_id
1 'polypeptide(L)'
;MAVYEVYAHPALLRYKTSICTKATLFVFIVLCLTYIPPLLVAYRSQGFWLKRSTYEEQPTVRFQYQILLIAATSTSGDYVAWSTFPNFNTLQGSNLRIPFVSVREEDRNLDGKFDLLKLRLELPLKPEEQVYSVQLLLTFSYQLFRMSTVLMQTLLYVQQSSSVPGSQLYINGDLRLQQRAPLAHRGVDTTYNVSVIDGNSPFASSYDLVNIMGSYQERNLTTVLTTPGPVWTVGRAAGAPFQINAVIRYPVESSPNTHVKSMPRCRLTAPALVTLVLLQGVTVVLLFGWYGRILPARAPPSEGKVHVLLLSSWRSGSSFLGQVFSQHPDVFYLMEPAWHVWTTLRQPGAWALRMAVRDLVRSVFQCDLSVLESYTPAQRNVSHLFMWSHSRALCSPPACPLTPRGAFSNETECKRRCDARGLQGAEEACRSYSHVVLKEVRFFDLAPLYPLLRDPALDLRVIHLVRDPRAVARSRDKSAKALTRDNALVLERGDAQLADPQYRVLQEVCRSHVRIHETAALKPPDFLRDRYRMVRYEDLVRDPLVEIQGMYDFVGLAMSERLKDWIYRVTHGKGKGTHKEAFQITSRNAADVSQAWRTSLPFEKVRRIQELCKGAMELLGYRPVGSDKEQRQLDVDLLSPRQRYHFSWLPPKTAPPPKQ
;
A
#
# COMPACT_ATOMS: atom_id res chain seq x y z
N MET A 1 36.12 -23.91 -45.97
CA MET A 1 34.94 -23.60 -46.80
C MET A 1 33.86 -23.04 -45.89
N ALA A 2 33.43 -21.80 -46.12
CA ALA A 2 32.36 -21.19 -45.33
C ALA A 2 31.01 -21.74 -45.81
N VAL A 3 30.22 -22.30 -44.90
CA VAL A 3 28.86 -22.78 -45.18
C VAL A 3 27.91 -21.61 -44.91
N TYR A 4 27.19 -21.18 -45.94
CA TYR A 4 26.14 -20.17 -45.82
C TYR A 4 24.79 -20.86 -45.68
N GLU A 5 24.03 -20.47 -44.67
CA GLU A 5 22.66 -20.92 -44.45
C GLU A 5 21.75 -20.13 -45.39
N VAL A 6 21.21 -20.81 -46.42
CA VAL A 6 20.43 -20.17 -47.49
C VAL A 6 18.93 -20.11 -47.14
N TYR A 7 18.46 -21.00 -46.26
CA TYR A 7 17.05 -21.11 -45.88
C TYR A 7 16.88 -21.89 -44.58
N ALA A 8 16.08 -21.35 -43.66
CA ALA A 8 15.68 -22.02 -42.43
C ALA A 8 14.20 -21.71 -42.15
N HIS A 9 13.41 -22.71 -41.76
CA HIS A 9 12.03 -22.52 -41.29
C HIS A 9 11.85 -23.19 -39.92
N PRO A 10 11.11 -22.58 -38.98
CA PRO A 10 10.79 -23.23 -37.71
C PRO A 10 9.76 -24.34 -37.94
N ALA A 11 10.05 -25.55 -37.46
CA ALA A 11 9.09 -26.65 -37.43
C ALA A 11 8.41 -26.66 -36.06
N LEU A 12 7.10 -26.36 -36.02
CA LEU A 12 6.31 -26.42 -34.79
C LEU A 12 5.97 -27.87 -34.44
N LEU A 13 6.83 -28.54 -33.69
CA LEU A 13 6.57 -29.88 -33.17
C LEU A 13 5.59 -29.82 -31.98
N ARG A 14 4.32 -30.11 -32.24
CA ARG A 14 3.29 -30.23 -31.18
C ARG A 14 3.23 -31.67 -30.66
N TYR A 15 3.81 -31.91 -29.49
CA TYR A 15 3.65 -33.17 -28.77
C TYR A 15 2.24 -33.24 -28.15
N LYS A 16 1.41 -34.14 -28.67
CA LYS A 16 0.06 -34.41 -28.14
C LYS A 16 0.08 -35.73 -27.39
N THR A 17 -0.53 -35.79 -26.20
CA THR A 17 -0.65 -37.00 -25.39
C THR A 17 -2.13 -37.28 -25.10
N SER A 18 -2.54 -38.55 -25.06
CA SER A 18 -3.91 -38.92 -24.64
C SER A 18 -4.01 -38.96 -23.11
N ILE A 19 -5.24 -38.89 -22.59
CA ILE A 19 -5.54 -38.76 -21.15
C ILE A 19 -4.93 -39.91 -20.32
N CYS A 20 -4.77 -41.11 -20.88
CA CYS A 20 -4.26 -42.30 -20.19
C CYS A 20 -2.80 -42.63 -20.54
N THR A 21 -1.92 -41.63 -20.62
CA THR A 21 -0.48 -41.86 -20.83
C THR A 21 0.35 -41.54 -19.59
N LYS A 22 1.55 -42.15 -19.52
CA LYS A 22 2.56 -41.85 -18.47
C LYS A 22 2.91 -40.36 -18.43
N ALA A 23 2.88 -39.67 -19.57
CA ALA A 23 3.14 -38.23 -19.67
C ALA A 23 2.03 -37.39 -19.03
N THR A 24 0.76 -37.73 -19.24
CA THR A 24 -0.37 -37.04 -18.62
C THR A 24 -0.41 -37.26 -17.10
N LEU A 25 -0.10 -38.47 -16.65
CA LEU A 25 0.05 -38.77 -15.21
C LEU A 25 1.18 -37.93 -14.58
N PHE A 26 2.31 -37.81 -15.27
CA PHE A 26 3.42 -36.98 -14.80
C PHE A 26 3.02 -35.51 -14.70
N VAL A 27 2.36 -34.94 -15.72
CA VAL A 27 1.86 -33.57 -15.70
C VAL A 27 0.89 -33.36 -14.54
N PHE A 28 -0.05 -34.29 -14.32
CA PHE A 28 -0.99 -34.23 -13.22
C PHE A 28 -0.29 -34.22 -11.85
N ILE A 29 0.69 -35.11 -11.64
CA ILE A 29 1.48 -35.16 -10.40
C ILE A 29 2.24 -33.85 -10.17
N VAL A 30 2.89 -33.30 -11.20
CA VAL A 30 3.61 -32.03 -11.11
C VAL A 30 2.65 -30.87 -10.79
N LEU A 31 1.46 -30.85 -11.40
CA LEU A 31 0.44 -29.84 -11.13
C LEU A 31 -0.03 -29.92 -9.67
N CYS A 32 -0.36 -31.12 -9.19
CA CYS A 32 -0.72 -31.35 -7.79
C CYS A 32 0.41 -30.91 -6.84
N LEU A 33 1.65 -31.31 -7.10
CA LEU A 33 2.81 -30.92 -6.29
C LEU A 33 3.13 -29.43 -6.37
N THR A 34 2.76 -28.73 -7.44
CA THR A 34 3.02 -27.29 -7.57
C THR A 34 2.05 -26.46 -6.75
N TYR A 35 0.77 -26.86 -6.69
CA TYR A 35 -0.27 -26.04 -6.05
C TYR A 35 -0.65 -26.49 -4.64
N ILE A 36 -0.66 -27.80 -4.35
CA ILE A 36 -1.14 -28.31 -3.06
C ILE A 36 -0.17 -27.99 -1.90
N PRO A 37 1.15 -28.19 -2.01
CA PRO A 37 2.06 -27.94 -0.90
C PRO A 37 2.17 -26.45 -0.50
N PRO A 38 2.32 -25.47 -1.41
CA PRO A 38 2.29 -24.06 -1.02
C PRO A 38 0.98 -23.67 -0.35
N LEU A 39 -0.16 -24.21 -0.81
CA LEU A 39 -1.47 -24.00 -0.19
C LEU A 39 -1.54 -24.60 1.23
N LEU A 40 -0.98 -25.79 1.44
CA LEU A 40 -0.92 -26.41 2.76
C LEU A 40 0.04 -25.68 3.71
N VAL A 41 1.18 -25.20 3.21
CA VAL A 41 2.15 -24.40 3.99
C VAL A 41 1.53 -23.06 4.37
N ALA A 42 0.90 -22.37 3.42
CA ALA A 42 0.09 -21.18 3.63
C ALA A 42 -1.01 -21.38 4.70
N TYR A 43 -1.73 -22.51 4.61
CA TYR A 43 -2.77 -22.88 5.55
C TYR A 43 -2.21 -23.15 6.96
N ARG A 44 -1.07 -23.86 7.06
CA ARG A 44 -0.39 -24.17 8.33
C ARG A 44 0.33 -22.97 8.94
N SER A 45 0.83 -22.03 8.13
CA SER A 45 1.55 -20.83 8.58
C SER A 45 0.62 -19.72 9.10
N GLN A 46 -0.69 -19.95 9.10
CA GLN A 46 -1.71 -19.09 9.72
C GLN A 46 -1.80 -17.65 9.16
N GLY A 47 -1.28 -17.40 7.96
CA GLY A 47 -1.10 -16.04 7.40
C GLY A 47 -2.20 -15.52 6.46
N PHE A 48 -3.22 -16.32 6.13
CA PHE A 48 -4.19 -15.98 5.07
C PHE A 48 -5.53 -15.42 5.55
N TRP A 49 -5.80 -15.37 6.87
CA TRP A 49 -7.12 -15.02 7.39
C TRP A 49 -7.03 -14.05 8.57
N LEU A 50 -7.83 -12.98 8.52
CA LEU A 50 -8.02 -12.04 9.62
C LEU A 50 -8.57 -12.82 10.83
N LYS A 51 -7.83 -12.87 11.94
CA LYS A 51 -8.23 -13.66 13.12
C LYS A 51 -9.06 -12.87 14.13
N ARG A 52 -8.86 -11.55 14.20
CA ARG A 52 -9.53 -10.64 15.13
C ARG A 52 -9.95 -9.36 14.43
N SER A 53 -11.13 -8.85 14.76
CA SER A 53 -11.66 -7.57 14.30
C SER A 53 -12.44 -6.90 15.43
N THR A 54 -12.30 -5.60 15.63
CA THR A 54 -13.06 -4.85 16.63
C THR A 54 -14.33 -4.26 15.99
N TYR A 55 -15.44 -4.31 16.71
CA TYR A 55 -16.74 -3.82 16.24
C TYR A 55 -17.48 -3.07 17.36
N GLU A 56 -18.25 -2.03 17.02
CA GLU A 56 -18.96 -1.18 17.99
C GLU A 56 -20.47 -1.42 18.00
N GLU A 57 -21.07 -1.74 19.14
CA GLU A 57 -22.50 -2.03 19.29
C GLU A 57 -23.09 -1.39 20.55
N GLN A 58 -24.28 -0.80 20.45
CA GLN A 58 -25.07 -0.44 21.62
C GLN A 58 -25.85 -1.65 22.13
N PRO A 59 -25.59 -2.12 23.36
CA PRO A 59 -26.31 -3.26 23.92
C PRO A 59 -27.76 -2.92 24.25
N THR A 60 -28.63 -3.93 24.22
CA THR A 60 -29.95 -3.83 24.83
C THR A 60 -29.83 -4.28 26.28
N VAL A 61 -29.90 -3.32 27.20
CA VAL A 61 -29.83 -3.57 28.64
C VAL A 61 -31.21 -3.35 29.26
N ARG A 62 -31.61 -4.25 30.16
CA ARG A 62 -32.84 -4.14 30.95
C ARG A 62 -32.53 -4.43 32.41
N PHE A 63 -32.89 -3.52 33.30
CA PHE A 63 -32.82 -3.79 34.73
C PHE A 63 -33.84 -4.86 35.13
N GLN A 64 -33.41 -5.90 35.84
CA GLN A 64 -34.30 -7.03 36.17
C GLN A 64 -35.12 -6.82 37.45
N TYR A 65 -35.06 -5.62 38.03
CA TYR A 65 -35.68 -5.33 39.32
C TYR A 65 -35.20 -6.26 40.44
N GLN A 66 -33.97 -6.77 40.33
CA GLN A 66 -33.34 -7.55 41.38
C GLN A 66 -32.28 -6.70 42.08
N ILE A 67 -32.44 -6.55 43.38
CA ILE A 67 -31.60 -5.72 44.25
C ILE A 67 -31.20 -6.55 45.45
N LEU A 68 -29.93 -6.49 45.84
CA LEU A 68 -29.46 -6.94 47.15
C LEU A 68 -28.64 -5.82 47.76
N LEU A 69 -29.05 -5.38 48.94
CA LEU A 69 -28.51 -4.26 49.69
C LEU A 69 -28.07 -4.74 51.07
N ILE A 70 -26.83 -4.45 51.44
CA ILE A 70 -26.29 -4.63 52.79
C ILE A 70 -25.67 -3.29 53.20
N ALA A 71 -26.09 -2.77 54.36
CA ALA A 71 -25.57 -1.54 54.93
C ALA A 71 -25.03 -1.81 56.34
N ALA A 72 -23.74 -1.55 56.57
CA ALA A 72 -23.15 -1.70 57.90
C ALA A 72 -23.55 -0.51 58.76
N THR A 73 -24.08 -0.79 59.95
CA THR A 73 -24.61 0.22 60.87
C THR A 73 -23.69 0.57 62.03
N SER A 74 -22.68 -0.25 62.27
CA SER A 74 -21.63 0.00 63.27
C SER A 74 -20.26 -0.42 62.74
N THR A 75 -19.21 0.11 63.39
CA THR A 75 -17.83 -0.32 63.13
C THR A 75 -17.50 -1.68 63.78
N SER A 76 -18.36 -2.19 64.66
CA SER A 76 -18.25 -3.52 65.28
C SER A 76 -18.82 -4.65 64.41
N GLY A 77 -19.46 -4.33 63.28
CA GLY A 77 -19.96 -5.31 62.32
C GLY A 77 -21.47 -5.51 62.33
N ASP A 78 -22.25 -4.67 63.02
CA ASP A 78 -23.70 -4.67 62.90
C ASP A 78 -24.10 -4.18 61.51
N TYR A 79 -25.16 -4.76 60.96
CA TYR A 79 -25.62 -4.44 59.62
C TYR A 79 -27.14 -4.58 59.51
N VAL A 80 -27.68 -3.89 58.53
CA VAL A 80 -29.05 -4.07 58.05
C VAL A 80 -29.00 -4.47 56.59
N ALA A 81 -29.93 -5.33 56.19
CA ALA A 81 -29.94 -5.85 54.83
C ALA A 81 -31.36 -5.99 54.30
N TRP A 82 -31.47 -5.93 52.97
CA TRP A 82 -32.69 -6.18 52.25
C TRP A 82 -32.40 -6.57 50.82
N SER A 83 -33.24 -7.43 50.26
CA SER A 83 -33.20 -7.74 48.84
C SER A 83 -34.60 -7.90 48.28
N THR A 84 -34.69 -7.98 46.96
CA THR A 84 -35.90 -8.41 46.27
C THR A 84 -36.10 -9.93 46.31
N PHE A 85 -35.12 -10.70 46.82
CA PHE A 85 -35.19 -12.15 46.96
C PHE A 85 -35.87 -12.52 48.30
N PRO A 86 -37.04 -13.19 48.27
CA PRO A 86 -37.77 -13.49 49.51
C PRO A 86 -36.98 -14.33 50.51
N ASN A 87 -36.30 -15.39 50.04
CA ASN A 87 -35.55 -16.29 50.90
C ASN A 87 -34.39 -15.57 51.62
N PHE A 88 -33.68 -14.66 50.94
CA PHE A 88 -32.66 -13.83 51.58
C PHE A 88 -33.24 -13.01 52.73
N ASN A 89 -34.41 -12.39 52.51
CA ASN A 89 -35.07 -11.57 53.53
C ASN A 89 -35.49 -12.40 54.74
N THR A 90 -35.95 -13.65 54.53
CA THR A 90 -36.26 -14.59 55.62
C THR A 90 -35.02 -14.92 56.45
N LEU A 91 -33.84 -15.04 55.83
CA LEU A 91 -32.58 -15.33 56.52
C LEU A 91 -32.07 -14.15 57.38
N GLN A 92 -32.49 -12.90 57.13
CA GLN A 92 -31.99 -11.73 57.85
C GLN A 92 -32.56 -11.57 59.26
N GLY A 93 -33.73 -12.15 59.56
CA GLY A 93 -34.37 -12.03 60.87
C GLY A 93 -34.52 -10.57 61.34
N SER A 94 -33.86 -10.22 62.45
CA SER A 94 -33.90 -8.87 63.04
C SER A 94 -33.20 -7.79 62.21
N ASN A 95 -32.32 -8.19 61.29
CA ASN A 95 -31.50 -7.28 60.47
C ASN A 95 -32.23 -6.81 59.20
N LEU A 96 -33.45 -7.33 58.95
CA LEU A 96 -34.26 -6.96 57.79
C LEU A 96 -34.77 -5.52 57.91
N ARG A 97 -34.49 -4.70 56.88
CA ARG A 97 -35.01 -3.33 56.75
C ARG A 97 -35.54 -3.09 55.34
N ILE A 98 -36.85 -3.02 55.17
CA ILE A 98 -37.47 -2.83 53.85
C ILE A 98 -37.38 -1.35 53.43
N PRO A 99 -36.64 -1.00 52.36
CA PRO A 99 -36.55 0.36 51.86
C PRO A 99 -37.71 0.72 50.93
N PHE A 100 -37.94 2.02 50.75
CA PHE A 100 -38.71 2.51 49.60
C PHE A 100 -37.82 2.46 48.34
N VAL A 101 -38.37 1.97 47.23
CA VAL A 101 -37.63 1.78 45.97
C VAL A 101 -38.37 2.47 44.82
N SER A 102 -37.67 3.32 44.08
CA SER A 102 -38.16 3.97 42.87
C SER A 102 -37.18 3.73 41.72
N VAL A 103 -37.71 3.29 40.58
CA VAL A 103 -36.94 2.89 39.40
C VAL A 103 -37.51 3.57 38.17
N ARG A 104 -36.65 4.14 37.33
CA ARG A 104 -37.02 4.71 36.03
C ARG A 104 -35.93 4.43 35.01
N GLU A 105 -36.28 3.78 33.90
CA GLU A 105 -35.43 3.65 32.72
C GLU A 105 -35.83 4.71 31.69
N GLU A 106 -34.85 5.34 31.04
CA GLU A 106 -35.04 6.40 30.04
C GLU A 106 -34.33 6.00 28.74
N ASP A 107 -35.06 6.09 27.63
CA ASP A 107 -34.53 6.15 26.27
C ASP A 107 -34.43 7.64 25.89
N ARG A 108 -33.21 8.16 25.80
CA ARG A 108 -32.95 9.59 25.58
C ARG A 108 -32.87 9.94 24.10
N ASN A 109 -32.44 9.00 23.27
CA ASN A 109 -32.25 9.20 21.84
C ASN A 109 -33.44 8.67 21.00
N LEU A 110 -34.43 8.05 21.64
CA LEU A 110 -35.66 7.48 21.06
C LEU A 110 -35.37 6.37 20.03
N ASP A 111 -34.31 5.59 20.26
CA ASP A 111 -33.94 4.48 19.36
C ASP A 111 -34.57 3.13 19.72
N GLY A 112 -35.39 3.09 20.79
CA GLY A 112 -36.05 1.89 21.29
C GLY A 112 -35.19 1.07 22.26
N LYS A 113 -33.97 1.51 22.57
CA LYS A 113 -33.11 0.96 23.63
C LYS A 113 -33.04 1.96 24.77
N PHE A 114 -32.99 1.45 25.99
CA PHE A 114 -32.77 2.33 27.14
C PHE A 114 -31.31 2.78 27.17
N ASP A 115 -31.09 4.04 27.57
CA ASP A 115 -29.77 4.65 27.71
C ASP A 115 -29.37 4.86 29.17
N LEU A 116 -30.37 4.92 30.06
CA LEU A 116 -30.18 5.37 31.43
C LEU A 116 -31.13 4.68 32.41
N LEU A 117 -30.60 4.22 33.52
CA LEU A 117 -31.34 3.83 34.71
C LEU A 117 -31.16 4.88 35.82
N LYS A 118 -32.29 5.34 36.37
CA LYS A 118 -32.37 6.10 37.61
C LYS A 118 -33.00 5.22 38.69
N LEU A 119 -32.24 4.92 39.73
CA LEU A 119 -32.67 4.16 40.90
C LEU A 119 -32.56 5.06 42.13
N ARG A 120 -33.63 5.11 42.93
CA ARG A 120 -33.66 5.76 44.24
C ARG A 120 -34.12 4.75 45.28
N LEU A 121 -33.33 4.58 46.33
CA LEU A 121 -33.61 3.74 47.47
C LEU A 121 -33.60 4.59 48.74
N GLU A 122 -34.59 4.43 49.61
CA GLU A 122 -34.64 5.09 50.91
C GLU A 122 -34.73 4.03 52.00
N LEU A 123 -33.61 3.80 52.69
CA LEU A 123 -33.47 2.78 53.73
C LEU A 123 -33.90 3.37 55.07
N PRO A 124 -35.02 2.92 55.67
CA PRO A 124 -35.42 3.38 56.99
C PRO A 124 -34.45 2.85 58.05
N LEU A 125 -34.06 3.73 58.95
CA LEU A 125 -33.14 3.44 60.05
C LEU A 125 -33.75 3.91 61.36
N LYS A 126 -33.42 3.24 62.45
CA LYS A 126 -33.76 3.72 63.79
C LYS A 126 -33.01 5.03 64.12
N PRO A 127 -33.46 5.82 65.11
CA PRO A 127 -32.77 7.03 65.53
C PRO A 127 -31.29 6.81 65.90
N GLU A 128 -30.99 5.68 66.54
CA GLU A 128 -29.66 5.27 67.01
C GLU A 128 -28.79 4.58 65.94
N GLU A 129 -29.38 4.04 64.87
CA GLU A 129 -28.65 3.34 63.80
C GLU A 129 -27.96 4.37 62.89
N GLN A 130 -26.68 4.19 62.57
CA GLN A 130 -26.00 4.99 61.54
C GLN A 130 -25.61 4.11 60.37
N VAL A 131 -25.06 4.63 59.28
CA VAL A 131 -24.57 3.81 58.15
C VAL A 131 -23.14 4.20 57.82
N TYR A 132 -22.24 3.22 57.80
CA TYR A 132 -20.80 3.40 57.55
C TYR A 132 -20.35 2.82 56.21
N SER A 133 -21.01 1.77 55.74
CA SER A 133 -20.73 1.20 54.42
C SER A 133 -21.99 0.68 53.77
N VAL A 134 -21.99 0.66 52.44
CA VAL A 134 -23.06 0.14 51.61
C VAL A 134 -22.46 -0.80 50.58
N GLN A 135 -23.05 -1.98 50.46
CA GLN A 135 -22.85 -2.95 49.40
C GLN A 135 -24.18 -3.09 48.65
N LEU A 136 -24.16 -2.74 47.36
CA LEU A 136 -25.33 -2.76 46.49
C LEU A 136 -25.04 -3.63 45.27
N LEU A 137 -25.91 -4.62 45.06
CA LEU A 137 -25.91 -5.50 43.91
C LEU A 137 -27.19 -5.26 43.10
N LEU A 138 -27.04 -5.05 41.80
CA LEU A 138 -28.12 -4.91 40.84
C LEU A 138 -27.90 -5.89 39.69
N THR A 139 -28.93 -6.60 39.25
CA THR A 139 -28.82 -7.49 38.09
C THR A 139 -29.49 -6.91 36.84
N PHE A 140 -28.91 -7.20 35.68
CA PHE A 140 -29.38 -6.72 34.38
C PHE A 140 -29.48 -7.89 33.40
N SER A 141 -30.47 -7.84 32.51
CA SER A 141 -30.43 -8.58 31.25
C SER A 141 -29.60 -7.78 30.26
N TYR A 142 -28.61 -8.42 29.63
CA TYR A 142 -27.69 -7.79 28.71
C TYR A 142 -27.67 -8.56 27.39
N GLN A 143 -27.95 -7.84 26.30
CA GLN A 143 -28.06 -8.45 24.98
C GLN A 143 -27.27 -7.70 23.90
N LEU A 144 -26.51 -8.45 23.11
CA LEU A 144 -25.86 -8.02 21.86
C LEU A 144 -26.47 -8.80 20.69
N PHE A 145 -26.52 -8.21 19.49
CA PHE A 145 -27.21 -8.78 18.33
C PHE A 145 -26.40 -8.74 17.03
N ARG A 146 -25.57 -7.72 16.79
CA ARG A 146 -25.12 -7.40 15.42
C ARG A 146 -24.14 -8.43 14.84
N MET A 147 -23.25 -8.99 15.65
CA MET A 147 -22.26 -9.99 15.19
C MET A 147 -22.49 -11.36 15.83
N SER A 148 -22.23 -11.45 17.15
CA SER A 148 -22.62 -12.59 17.97
C SER A 148 -23.83 -12.20 18.79
N THR A 149 -24.88 -13.01 18.75
CA THR A 149 -26.04 -12.81 19.63
C THR A 149 -25.65 -13.28 21.02
N VAL A 150 -25.29 -12.36 21.91
CA VAL A 150 -24.96 -12.68 23.30
C VAL A 150 -26.17 -12.39 24.16
N LEU A 151 -26.58 -13.36 24.96
CA LEU A 151 -27.65 -13.25 25.92
C LEU A 151 -27.09 -13.65 27.29
N MET A 152 -27.07 -12.71 28.22
CA MET A 152 -26.57 -13.00 29.56
C MET A 152 -27.25 -12.16 30.64
N GLN A 153 -27.28 -12.70 31.86
CA GLN A 153 -27.55 -11.89 33.04
C GLN A 153 -26.23 -11.36 33.61
N THR A 154 -26.18 -10.06 33.84
CA THR A 154 -25.00 -9.36 34.35
C THR A 154 -25.28 -8.75 35.72
N LEU A 155 -24.20 -8.39 36.41
CA LEU A 155 -24.20 -7.82 37.74
C LEU A 155 -23.50 -6.47 37.74
N LEU A 156 -24.08 -5.52 38.48
CA LEU A 156 -23.41 -4.32 38.95
C LEU A 156 -23.20 -4.47 40.45
N TYR A 157 -21.95 -4.35 40.88
CA TYR A 157 -21.57 -4.35 42.28
C TYR A 157 -20.98 -2.98 42.64
N VAL A 158 -21.53 -2.36 43.67
CA VAL A 158 -20.98 -1.13 44.26
C VAL A 158 -20.75 -1.38 45.73
N GLN A 159 -19.52 -1.16 46.17
CA GLN A 159 -19.14 -1.11 47.57
C GLN A 159 -18.55 0.26 47.86
N GLN A 160 -19.12 0.95 48.85
CA GLN A 160 -18.57 2.19 49.37
C GLN A 160 -18.55 2.15 50.89
N SER A 161 -17.43 2.52 51.48
CA SER A 161 -17.26 2.63 52.93
C SER A 161 -16.71 4.00 53.31
N SER A 162 -17.09 4.47 54.49
CA SER A 162 -16.66 5.73 55.08
C SER A 162 -16.41 5.53 56.58
N SER A 163 -15.42 6.21 57.13
CA SER A 163 -15.19 6.27 58.58
C SER A 163 -16.21 7.17 59.30
N VAL A 164 -17.00 7.96 58.54
CA VAL A 164 -18.00 8.90 59.06
C VAL A 164 -19.39 8.47 58.59
N PRO A 165 -20.40 8.46 59.49
CA PRO A 165 -21.74 8.03 59.16
C PRO A 165 -22.37 8.90 58.06
N GLY A 166 -22.95 8.24 57.07
CA GLY A 166 -23.53 8.90 55.91
C GLY A 166 -25.02 9.20 56.04
N SER A 167 -25.47 10.19 55.28
CA SER A 167 -26.89 10.52 55.03
C SER A 167 -27.34 10.01 53.65
N GLN A 168 -26.47 10.08 52.65
CA GLN A 168 -26.76 9.67 51.29
C GLN A 168 -25.52 9.15 50.55
N LEU A 169 -25.74 8.18 49.67
CA LEU A 169 -24.81 7.67 48.69
C LEU A 169 -25.31 8.00 47.28
N TYR A 170 -24.54 8.76 46.52
CA TYR A 170 -24.82 9.06 45.11
C TYR A 170 -23.84 8.34 44.18
N ILE A 171 -24.37 7.54 43.26
CA ILE A 171 -23.62 6.72 42.31
C ILE A 171 -23.94 7.22 40.90
N ASN A 172 -22.91 7.51 40.11
CA ASN A 172 -23.07 7.98 38.74
C ASN A 172 -21.99 7.40 37.82
N GLY A 173 -22.38 6.57 36.85
CA GLY A 173 -21.39 5.95 35.95
C GLY A 173 -21.98 5.11 34.82
N ASP A 174 -21.08 4.42 34.13
CA ASP A 174 -21.38 3.68 32.91
C ASP A 174 -21.28 2.18 33.16
N LEU A 175 -22.32 1.41 32.83
CA LEU A 175 -22.28 -0.05 32.86
C LEU A 175 -21.58 -0.55 31.59
N ARG A 176 -20.31 -0.95 31.70
CA ARG A 176 -19.49 -1.38 30.57
C ARG A 176 -19.24 -2.88 30.53
N LEU A 177 -19.15 -3.42 29.33
CA LEU A 177 -18.77 -4.82 29.08
C LEU A 177 -17.25 -5.03 29.24
N GLN A 178 -16.87 -6.01 30.05
CA GLN A 178 -15.51 -6.48 30.23
C GLN A 178 -15.36 -7.89 29.65
N GLN A 179 -14.44 -8.04 28.70
CA GLN A 179 -14.20 -9.30 27.98
C GLN A 179 -12.79 -9.83 28.31
N ARG A 180 -12.71 -11.07 28.80
CA ARG A 180 -11.45 -11.81 28.97
C ARG A 180 -11.12 -12.68 27.76
N ALA A 181 -12.13 -13.09 27.02
CA ALA A 181 -12.02 -13.82 25.76
C ALA A 181 -12.79 -13.08 24.66
N PRO A 182 -12.28 -13.06 23.42
CA PRO A 182 -12.99 -12.43 22.31
C PRO A 182 -14.24 -13.22 21.94
N LEU A 183 -15.30 -12.52 21.56
CA LEU A 183 -16.55 -13.13 21.11
C LEU A 183 -16.37 -13.84 19.76
N ALA A 184 -17.22 -14.82 19.46
CA ALA A 184 -17.28 -15.39 18.12
C ALA A 184 -17.77 -14.34 17.11
N HIS A 185 -17.36 -14.43 15.84
CA HIS A 185 -17.87 -13.51 14.81
C HIS A 185 -19.36 -13.71 14.46
N ARG A 186 -19.94 -14.88 14.78
CA ARG A 186 -21.32 -15.29 14.52
C ARG A 186 -21.75 -16.35 15.54
N GLY A 187 -23.07 -16.47 15.73
CA GLY A 187 -23.68 -17.50 16.57
C GLY A 187 -24.45 -16.89 17.73
N VAL A 188 -25.08 -17.75 18.52
CA VAL A 188 -25.79 -17.37 19.74
C VAL A 188 -24.97 -17.89 20.91
N ASP A 189 -24.55 -16.98 21.79
CA ASP A 189 -23.91 -17.30 23.07
C ASP A 189 -24.91 -17.03 24.20
N THR A 190 -25.39 -18.11 24.80
CA THR A 190 -26.31 -18.10 25.96
C THR A 190 -25.64 -18.69 27.20
N THR A 191 -24.31 -18.86 27.19
CA THR A 191 -23.57 -19.53 28.27
C THR A 191 -23.84 -18.89 29.64
N TYR A 192 -23.99 -17.57 29.67
CA TYR A 192 -24.25 -16.80 30.88
C TYR A 192 -25.70 -16.31 30.99
N ASN A 193 -26.63 -16.92 30.24
CA ASN A 193 -28.07 -16.71 30.39
C ASN A 193 -28.64 -17.52 31.57
N VAL A 194 -27.99 -17.39 32.72
CA VAL A 194 -28.33 -18.07 33.97
C VAL A 194 -28.27 -17.06 35.10
N SER A 195 -29.08 -17.30 36.13
CA SER A 195 -29.16 -16.41 37.28
C SER A 195 -27.81 -16.27 37.98
N VAL A 196 -27.31 -15.05 38.15
CA VAL A 196 -26.09 -14.72 38.91
C VAL A 196 -26.30 -15.01 40.40
N ILE A 197 -27.50 -14.72 40.89
CA ILE A 197 -27.92 -14.99 42.26
C ILE A 197 -29.07 -15.99 42.20
N ASP A 198 -28.92 -17.14 42.85
CA ASP A 198 -29.99 -18.12 42.96
C ASP A 198 -31.02 -17.67 44.00
N GLY A 199 -31.99 -16.88 43.54
CA GLY A 199 -33.05 -16.31 44.37
C GLY A 199 -33.98 -17.34 45.02
N ASN A 200 -33.99 -18.59 44.54
CA ASN A 200 -34.87 -19.65 45.05
C ASN A 200 -34.16 -20.58 46.05
N SER A 201 -32.85 -20.46 46.20
CA SER A 201 -32.10 -21.26 47.16
C SER A 201 -32.49 -20.90 48.60
N PRO A 202 -32.72 -21.89 49.48
CA PRO A 202 -32.92 -21.66 50.90
C PRO A 202 -31.59 -21.48 51.67
N PHE A 203 -30.45 -21.71 51.02
CA PHE A 203 -29.14 -21.73 51.67
C PHE A 203 -28.51 -20.34 51.71
N ALA A 204 -27.98 -19.95 52.88
CA ALA A 204 -27.28 -18.68 53.05
C ALA A 204 -26.05 -18.51 52.14
N SER A 205 -25.39 -19.62 51.78
CA SER A 205 -24.22 -19.62 50.89
C SER A 205 -24.54 -19.11 49.47
N SER A 206 -25.80 -19.22 49.03
CA SER A 206 -26.25 -18.72 47.72
C SER A 206 -26.38 -17.20 47.66
N TYR A 207 -26.43 -16.54 48.82
CA TYR A 207 -26.50 -15.07 48.93
C TYR A 207 -25.21 -14.46 49.47
N ASP A 208 -24.20 -15.27 49.75
CA ASP A 208 -22.90 -14.80 50.19
C ASP A 208 -22.19 -14.05 49.06
N LEU A 209 -21.78 -12.80 49.35
CA LEU A 209 -21.16 -11.92 48.39
C LEU A 209 -19.84 -12.48 47.84
N VAL A 210 -19.09 -13.23 48.67
CA VAL A 210 -17.82 -13.83 48.22
C VAL A 210 -18.08 -14.88 47.13
N ASN A 211 -19.06 -15.76 47.34
CA ASN A 211 -19.45 -16.78 46.35
C ASN A 211 -20.04 -16.15 45.08
N ILE A 212 -20.92 -15.15 45.22
CA ILE A 212 -21.52 -14.44 44.08
C ILE A 212 -20.42 -13.76 43.26
N MET A 213 -19.55 -12.99 43.90
CA MET A 213 -18.49 -12.25 43.21
C MET A 213 -17.43 -13.19 42.63
N GLY A 214 -17.06 -14.26 43.34
CA GLY A 214 -16.13 -15.27 42.86
C GLY A 214 -16.63 -15.94 41.57
N SER A 215 -17.84 -16.50 41.61
CA SER A 215 -18.45 -17.16 40.44
C SER A 215 -18.71 -16.19 39.28
N TYR A 216 -19.06 -14.93 39.56
CA TYR A 216 -19.24 -13.91 38.53
C TYR A 216 -17.91 -13.51 37.88
N GLN A 217 -16.84 -13.36 38.66
CA GLN A 217 -15.52 -13.00 38.14
C GLN A 217 -14.80 -14.14 37.42
N GLU A 218 -15.22 -15.39 37.55
CA GLU A 218 -14.74 -16.51 36.73
C GLU A 218 -15.24 -16.46 35.29
N ARG A 219 -16.30 -15.70 35.02
CA ARG A 219 -16.87 -15.56 33.68
C ARG A 219 -15.88 -14.87 32.73
N ASN A 220 -15.91 -15.27 31.46
CA ASN A 220 -15.15 -14.62 30.41
C ASN A 220 -15.79 -13.29 29.96
N LEU A 221 -17.08 -13.11 30.24
CA LEU A 221 -17.87 -11.92 29.93
C LEU A 221 -18.54 -11.44 31.21
N THR A 222 -18.24 -10.21 31.61
CA THR A 222 -18.84 -9.56 32.78
C THR A 222 -19.16 -8.10 32.44
N THR A 223 -20.05 -7.46 33.20
CA THR A 223 -20.16 -6.00 33.21
C THR A 223 -19.53 -5.42 34.46
N VAL A 224 -18.94 -4.24 34.30
CA VAL A 224 -18.37 -3.44 35.40
C VAL A 224 -18.91 -2.03 35.35
N LEU A 225 -19.09 -1.44 36.52
CA LEU A 225 -19.48 -0.05 36.63
C LEU A 225 -18.23 0.83 36.56
N THR A 226 -18.17 1.66 35.52
CA THR A 226 -17.07 2.61 35.31
C THR A 226 -17.54 3.99 35.77
N THR A 227 -17.14 4.42 36.98
CA THR A 227 -17.54 5.72 37.56
C THR A 227 -16.29 6.57 37.86
N PRO A 228 -16.41 7.91 37.86
CA PRO A 228 -15.37 8.80 38.37
C PRO A 228 -15.34 8.88 39.92
N GLY A 229 -16.06 8.00 40.63
CA GLY A 229 -16.14 7.94 42.09
C GLY A 229 -17.56 8.15 42.64
N PRO A 230 -18.01 7.34 43.62
CA PRO A 230 -19.27 7.58 44.33
C PRO A 230 -19.14 8.75 45.31
N VAL A 231 -20.23 9.49 45.53
CA VAL A 231 -20.27 10.63 46.46
C VAL A 231 -20.98 10.21 47.74
N TRP A 232 -20.29 10.36 48.87
CA TRP A 232 -20.80 10.10 50.21
C TRP A 232 -21.10 11.42 50.91
N THR A 233 -22.35 11.65 51.30
CA THR A 233 -22.74 12.84 52.08
C THR A 233 -23.01 12.45 53.53
N VAL A 234 -22.77 13.39 54.44
CA VAL A 234 -22.95 13.21 55.90
C VAL A 234 -24.10 14.09 56.41
N GLY A 235 -24.42 14.00 57.70
CA GLY A 235 -25.41 14.89 58.34
C GLY A 235 -26.85 14.41 58.21
N ARG A 236 -27.14 13.17 58.66
CA ARG A 236 -28.48 12.60 58.67
C ARG A 236 -29.30 13.18 59.83
N ALA A 237 -30.51 13.67 59.57
CA ALA A 237 -31.45 14.06 60.63
C ALA A 237 -31.95 12.83 61.39
N ALA A 238 -32.26 12.97 62.68
CA ALA A 238 -32.78 11.87 63.50
C ALA A 238 -34.07 11.30 62.89
N GLY A 239 -34.11 9.98 62.68
CA GLY A 239 -35.25 9.29 62.05
C GLY A 239 -35.38 9.44 60.54
N ALA A 240 -34.51 10.21 59.86
CA ALA A 240 -34.52 10.29 58.41
C ALA A 240 -33.91 9.03 57.76
N PRO A 241 -34.45 8.52 56.63
CA PRO A 241 -33.88 7.36 55.97
C PRO A 241 -32.51 7.68 55.33
N PHE A 242 -31.69 6.65 55.15
CA PHE A 242 -30.47 6.75 54.36
C PHE A 242 -30.83 6.63 52.87
N GLN A 243 -30.38 7.58 52.05
CA GLN A 243 -30.75 7.64 50.63
C GLN A 243 -29.65 7.08 49.73
N ILE A 244 -29.99 6.20 48.80
CA ILE A 244 -29.08 5.75 47.74
C ILE A 244 -29.68 6.16 46.40
N ASN A 245 -28.96 7.03 45.69
CA ASN A 245 -29.35 7.54 44.38
C ASN A 245 -28.33 7.05 43.34
N ALA A 246 -28.76 6.19 42.42
CA ALA A 246 -27.91 5.64 41.37
C ALA A 246 -28.38 6.07 39.98
N VAL A 247 -27.46 6.60 39.19
CA VAL A 247 -27.63 7.00 37.79
C VAL A 247 -26.65 6.18 36.95
N ILE A 248 -27.17 5.20 36.22
CA ILE A 248 -26.37 4.24 35.46
C ILE A 248 -26.64 4.43 33.98
N ARG A 249 -25.59 4.69 33.19
CA ARG A 249 -25.67 4.83 31.72
C ARG A 249 -25.34 3.52 31.02
N TYR A 250 -25.96 3.30 29.87
CA TYR A 250 -25.73 2.16 28.97
C TYR A 250 -25.01 2.65 27.69
N PRO A 251 -23.67 2.73 27.69
CA PRO A 251 -22.92 3.24 26.55
C PRO A 251 -22.83 2.23 25.39
N VAL A 252 -22.37 2.71 24.24
CA VAL A 252 -21.93 1.87 23.11
C VAL A 252 -20.65 1.11 23.49
N GLU A 253 -20.60 -0.18 23.18
CA GLU A 253 -19.46 -1.05 23.46
C GLU A 253 -18.58 -1.28 22.25
N SER A 254 -17.27 -1.37 22.45
CA SER A 254 -16.31 -1.84 21.44
C SER A 254 -15.84 -3.26 21.78
N SER A 255 -16.18 -4.24 20.95
CA SER A 255 -15.90 -5.67 21.20
C SER A 255 -14.95 -6.26 20.15
N PRO A 256 -13.79 -6.82 20.55
CA PRO A 256 -12.97 -7.67 19.68
C PRO A 256 -13.65 -9.03 19.42
N ASN A 257 -13.96 -9.30 18.14
CA ASN A 257 -14.52 -10.56 17.66
C ASN A 257 -13.45 -11.44 17.00
N THR A 258 -13.66 -12.75 17.04
CA THR A 258 -12.83 -13.75 16.37
C THR A 258 -13.50 -14.36 15.15
N HIS A 259 -12.79 -14.30 14.02
CA HIS A 259 -13.15 -15.04 12.83
C HIS A 259 -12.56 -16.45 12.90
N VAL A 260 -13.36 -17.41 13.34
CA VAL A 260 -13.01 -18.84 13.23
C VAL A 260 -13.99 -19.48 12.27
N LYS A 261 -13.59 -19.66 11.01
CA LYS A 261 -14.27 -20.65 10.16
C LYS A 261 -13.81 -22.03 10.63
N SER A 262 -14.70 -22.77 11.27
CA SER A 262 -14.50 -24.20 11.46
C SER A 262 -14.62 -24.88 10.09
N MET A 263 -13.50 -25.41 9.58
CA MET A 263 -13.47 -26.24 8.38
C MET A 263 -12.58 -27.46 8.63
N PRO A 264 -12.86 -28.59 7.95
CA PRO A 264 -12.51 -29.93 8.41
C PRO A 264 -11.00 -30.07 8.57
N ARG A 265 -10.59 -30.59 9.74
CA ARG A 265 -9.19 -30.89 10.05
C ARG A 265 -8.72 -32.02 9.13
N CYS A 266 -8.14 -31.67 7.98
CA CYS A 266 -7.36 -32.61 7.21
C CYS A 266 -6.06 -32.90 8.00
N ARG A 267 -6.05 -34.02 8.73
CA ARG A 267 -4.92 -34.45 9.59
C ARG A 267 -3.78 -35.00 8.71
N LEU A 268 -3.09 -34.14 7.96
CA LEU A 268 -1.75 -34.49 7.46
C LEU A 268 -0.73 -34.31 8.58
N THR A 269 -0.03 -35.39 8.96
CA THR A 269 1.01 -35.37 9.98
C THR A 269 2.20 -34.51 9.51
N ALA A 270 2.88 -33.82 10.43
CA ALA A 270 4.07 -33.02 10.13
C ALA A 270 5.12 -33.76 9.27
N PRO A 271 5.47 -35.04 9.54
CA PRO A 271 6.39 -35.79 8.68
C PRO A 271 5.88 -35.97 7.24
N ALA A 272 4.57 -36.16 7.04
CA ALA A 272 3.99 -36.28 5.69
C ALA A 272 4.09 -34.96 4.90
N LEU A 273 4.04 -33.82 5.57
CA LEU A 273 4.20 -32.51 4.93
C LEU A 273 5.66 -32.27 4.52
N VAL A 274 6.60 -32.64 5.40
CA VAL A 274 8.03 -32.52 5.14
C VAL A 274 8.45 -33.44 3.99
N THR A 275 7.95 -34.68 3.95
CA THR A 275 8.22 -35.57 2.82
C THR A 275 7.65 -35.04 1.51
N LEU A 276 6.44 -34.47 1.51
CA LEU A 276 5.85 -33.83 0.32
C LEU A 276 6.68 -32.64 -0.19
N VAL A 277 7.16 -31.78 0.71
CA VAL A 277 8.02 -30.63 0.37
C VAL A 277 9.39 -31.08 -0.13
N LEU A 278 9.98 -32.11 0.49
CA LEU A 278 11.23 -32.69 0.02
C LEU A 278 11.07 -33.36 -1.35
N LEU A 279 9.97 -34.09 -1.56
CA LEU A 279 9.68 -34.71 -2.84
C LEU A 279 9.44 -33.66 -3.92
N GLN A 280 8.77 -32.55 -3.60
CA GLN A 280 8.64 -31.40 -4.49
C GLN A 280 10.00 -30.75 -4.78
N GLY A 281 10.86 -30.56 -3.77
CA GLY A 281 12.22 -30.02 -3.93
C GLY A 281 13.08 -30.91 -4.82
N VAL A 282 13.06 -32.23 -4.60
CA VAL A 282 13.77 -33.21 -5.43
C VAL A 282 13.19 -33.24 -6.85
N THR A 283 11.87 -33.19 -7.02
CA THR A 283 11.24 -33.17 -8.35
C THR A 283 11.55 -31.89 -9.11
N VAL A 284 11.58 -30.73 -8.43
CA VAL A 284 12.00 -29.45 -9.02
C VAL A 284 13.47 -29.48 -9.38
N VAL A 285 14.35 -30.03 -8.54
CA VAL A 285 15.79 -30.16 -8.82
C VAL A 285 16.05 -31.15 -9.96
N LEU A 286 15.32 -32.25 -10.04
CA LEU A 286 15.40 -33.20 -11.15
C LEU A 286 14.84 -32.60 -12.43
N LEU A 287 13.73 -31.85 -12.38
CA LEU A 287 13.17 -31.11 -13.51
C LEU A 287 14.12 -29.99 -13.96
N PHE A 288 14.72 -29.22 -13.04
CA PHE A 288 15.76 -28.23 -13.35
C PHE A 288 17.03 -28.88 -13.87
N GLY A 289 17.39 -30.07 -13.39
CA GLY A 289 18.54 -30.84 -13.85
C GLY A 289 18.31 -31.43 -15.24
N TRP A 290 17.09 -31.84 -15.57
CA TRP A 290 16.70 -32.32 -16.90
C TRP A 290 16.51 -31.16 -17.90
N TYR A 291 15.83 -30.08 -17.51
CA TYR A 291 15.75 -28.85 -18.30
C TYR A 291 17.13 -28.20 -18.50
N GLY A 292 17.98 -28.23 -17.46
CA GLY A 292 19.32 -27.67 -17.48
C GLY A 292 20.34 -28.50 -18.25
N ARG A 293 20.08 -29.80 -18.48
CA ARG A 293 20.95 -30.69 -19.28
C ARG A 293 20.53 -30.81 -20.74
N ILE A 294 19.35 -30.31 -21.15
CA ILE A 294 18.88 -30.30 -22.55
C ILE A 294 19.02 -28.91 -23.23
N LEU A 295 19.61 -27.90 -22.57
CA LEU A 295 20.10 -26.69 -23.27
C LEU A 295 21.42 -26.16 -22.69
N PRO A 296 22.58 -26.54 -23.25
CA PRO A 296 23.70 -25.65 -23.44
C PRO A 296 23.61 -25.12 -24.88
N ALA A 297 22.68 -24.22 -25.14
CA ALA A 297 22.65 -23.48 -26.39
C ALA A 297 22.03 -22.11 -26.15
N ARG A 298 22.82 -21.08 -26.44
CA ARG A 298 22.43 -19.68 -26.63
C ARG A 298 20.99 -19.61 -27.14
N ALA A 299 20.07 -19.09 -26.33
CA ALA A 299 18.69 -18.94 -26.74
C ALA A 299 18.63 -18.13 -28.05
N PRO A 300 18.04 -18.66 -29.14
CA PRO A 300 17.80 -17.86 -30.32
C PRO A 300 16.80 -16.74 -29.97
N PRO A 301 16.85 -15.58 -30.65
CA PRO A 301 15.95 -14.46 -30.38
C PRO A 301 14.50 -14.92 -30.60
N SER A 302 13.65 -14.73 -29.60
CA SER A 302 12.23 -15.06 -29.66
C SER A 302 11.52 -14.28 -30.75
N GLU A 303 10.55 -14.90 -31.44
CA GLU A 303 9.57 -14.27 -32.34
C GLU A 303 8.63 -13.24 -31.63
N GLY A 304 9.01 -12.70 -30.47
CA GLY A 304 8.25 -11.73 -29.66
C GLY A 304 8.79 -10.30 -29.74
N LYS A 305 7.95 -9.31 -29.41
CA LYS A 305 8.33 -7.89 -29.39
C LYS A 305 9.24 -7.54 -28.22
N VAL A 306 10.16 -6.60 -28.44
CA VAL A 306 10.94 -5.97 -27.36
C VAL A 306 10.21 -4.73 -26.85
N HIS A 307 10.06 -4.61 -25.55
CA HIS A 307 9.37 -3.49 -24.91
C HIS A 307 10.39 -2.62 -24.19
N VAL A 308 10.38 -1.32 -24.44
CA VAL A 308 11.37 -0.40 -23.86
C VAL A 308 10.68 0.72 -23.12
N LEU A 309 11.02 0.88 -21.84
CA LEU A 309 10.62 2.05 -21.06
C LEU A 309 11.78 3.04 -20.97
N LEU A 310 11.62 4.20 -21.58
CA LEU A 310 12.50 5.36 -21.40
C LEU A 310 12.08 6.10 -20.13
N LEU A 311 12.68 5.72 -19.01
CA LEU A 311 12.41 6.25 -17.69
C LEU A 311 13.24 7.52 -17.45
N SER A 312 12.63 8.59 -16.98
CA SER A 312 13.32 9.86 -16.69
C SER A 312 12.52 10.69 -15.68
N SER A 313 13.06 11.83 -15.27
CA SER A 313 12.31 12.93 -14.65
C SER A 313 12.07 14.08 -15.65
N TRP A 314 11.15 15.01 -15.36
CA TRP A 314 10.92 16.17 -16.23
C TRP A 314 12.17 17.04 -16.37
N ARG A 315 12.36 17.56 -17.58
CA ARG A 315 13.48 18.45 -17.95
C ARG A 315 14.87 17.78 -17.94
N SER A 316 14.92 16.45 -17.90
CA SER A 316 16.18 15.68 -17.95
C SER A 316 16.68 15.38 -19.37
N GLY A 317 16.01 15.89 -20.42
CA GLY A 317 16.42 15.72 -21.81
C GLY A 317 15.82 14.51 -22.53
N SER A 318 14.89 13.79 -21.88
CA SER A 318 14.26 12.57 -22.40
C SER A 318 13.46 12.75 -23.69
N SER A 319 13.06 13.97 -24.06
CA SER A 319 12.39 14.23 -25.34
C SER A 319 13.32 13.96 -26.53
N PHE A 320 14.59 14.33 -26.45
CA PHE A 320 15.58 14.01 -27.48
C PHE A 320 15.76 12.49 -27.59
N LEU A 321 15.94 11.81 -26.45
CA LEU A 321 16.05 10.35 -26.42
C LEU A 321 14.83 9.67 -27.03
N GLY A 322 13.62 10.14 -26.71
CA GLY A 322 12.39 9.64 -27.31
C GLY A 322 12.36 9.79 -28.84
N GLN A 323 12.87 10.89 -29.38
CA GLN A 323 12.97 11.04 -30.83
C GLN A 323 14.01 10.11 -31.46
N VAL A 324 15.16 9.91 -30.82
CA VAL A 324 16.16 8.95 -31.30
C VAL A 324 15.51 7.57 -31.52
N PHE A 325 14.69 7.10 -30.58
CA PHE A 325 13.95 5.85 -30.76
C PHE A 325 12.81 5.95 -31.77
N SER A 326 12.01 7.01 -31.74
CA SER A 326 10.87 7.23 -32.66
C SER A 326 11.28 7.20 -34.13
N GLN A 327 12.46 7.74 -34.46
CA GLN A 327 12.95 7.79 -35.84
C GLN A 327 13.43 6.43 -36.38
N HIS A 328 13.53 5.39 -35.56
CA HIS A 328 13.92 4.06 -36.01
C HIS A 328 12.78 3.38 -36.81
N PRO A 329 13.06 2.70 -37.94
CA PRO A 329 12.03 2.07 -38.78
C PRO A 329 11.26 0.96 -38.07
N ASP A 330 11.85 0.31 -37.07
CA ASP A 330 11.27 -0.85 -36.36
C ASP A 330 10.61 -0.52 -35.01
N VAL A 331 10.51 0.77 -34.66
CA VAL A 331 10.01 1.23 -33.37
C VAL A 331 8.62 1.86 -33.50
N PHE A 332 7.68 1.37 -32.69
CA PHE A 332 6.47 2.09 -32.31
C PHE A 332 6.75 2.88 -31.03
N TYR A 333 6.72 4.21 -31.11
CA TYR A 333 7.00 5.09 -29.97
C TYR A 333 5.74 5.81 -29.51
N LEU A 334 5.52 5.92 -28.19
CA LEU A 334 4.56 6.86 -27.61
C LEU A 334 5.22 7.69 -26.51
N MET A 335 4.87 8.98 -26.50
CA MET A 335 5.37 9.91 -25.51
C MET A 335 4.36 10.05 -24.36
N GLU A 336 4.75 9.61 -23.17
CA GLU A 336 3.99 9.76 -21.92
C GLU A 336 2.51 9.34 -22.06
N PRO A 337 2.18 8.13 -22.55
CA PRO A 337 0.79 7.67 -22.62
C PRO A 337 0.07 7.73 -21.27
N ALA A 338 0.79 7.55 -20.15
CA ALA A 338 0.21 7.69 -18.81
C ALA A 338 -0.27 9.10 -18.48
N TRP A 339 0.15 10.14 -19.23
CA TRP A 339 -0.33 11.52 -19.11
C TRP A 339 -1.84 11.59 -18.93
N HIS A 340 -2.59 10.81 -19.71
CA HIS A 340 -4.06 10.77 -19.65
C HIS A 340 -4.60 10.34 -18.29
N VAL A 341 -3.96 9.38 -17.63
CA VAL A 341 -4.37 8.95 -16.27
C VAL A 341 -4.12 10.08 -15.27
N TRP A 342 -2.93 10.68 -15.34
CA TRP A 342 -2.53 11.79 -14.47
C TRP A 342 -3.39 13.04 -14.66
N THR A 343 -3.91 13.25 -15.87
CA THR A 343 -4.71 14.43 -16.18
C THR A 343 -6.21 14.27 -15.97
N THR A 344 -6.72 13.06 -16.10
CA THR A 344 -8.16 12.78 -16.00
C THR A 344 -8.58 12.46 -14.56
N LEU A 345 -7.76 11.69 -13.82
CA LEU A 345 -8.08 11.36 -12.44
C LEU A 345 -7.68 12.52 -11.50
N ARG A 346 -8.66 13.08 -10.79
CA ARG A 346 -8.48 14.22 -9.85
C ARG A 346 -7.83 13.83 -8.50
N GLN A 347 -7.27 12.63 -8.40
CA GLN A 347 -6.64 12.16 -7.16
C GLN A 347 -5.23 12.77 -7.01
N PRO A 348 -4.87 13.30 -5.83
CA PRO A 348 -3.52 13.80 -5.60
C PRO A 348 -2.54 12.63 -5.45
N GLY A 349 -1.38 12.76 -6.09
CA GLY A 349 -0.19 11.96 -5.82
C GLY A 349 0.14 10.86 -6.84
N ALA A 350 1.42 10.84 -7.23
CA ALA A 350 1.98 9.83 -8.12
C ALA A 350 1.79 8.41 -7.58
N TRP A 351 1.92 8.22 -6.26
CA TRP A 351 1.73 6.94 -5.61
C TRP A 351 0.29 6.42 -5.65
N ALA A 352 -0.70 7.29 -5.46
CA ALA A 352 -2.11 6.88 -5.46
C ALA A 352 -2.55 6.30 -6.82
N LEU A 353 -2.04 6.89 -7.91
CA LEU A 353 -2.39 6.51 -9.28
C LEU A 353 -1.47 5.42 -9.87
N ARG A 354 -0.47 4.94 -9.13
CA ARG A 354 0.56 4.00 -9.62
C ARG A 354 -0.02 2.72 -10.23
N MET A 355 -1.16 2.24 -9.72
CA MET A 355 -1.80 1.02 -10.20
C MET A 355 -2.47 1.23 -11.56
N ALA A 356 -3.29 2.29 -11.68
CA ALA A 356 -3.94 2.66 -12.94
C ALA A 356 -2.90 2.94 -14.04
N VAL A 357 -1.82 3.63 -13.69
CA VAL A 357 -0.72 3.93 -14.61
C VAL A 357 0.03 2.68 -15.03
N ARG A 358 0.34 1.78 -14.09
CA ARG A 358 0.96 0.49 -14.38
C ARG A 358 0.11 -0.32 -15.35
N ASP A 359 -1.19 -0.40 -15.12
CA ASP A 359 -2.11 -1.21 -15.92
C ASP A 359 -2.28 -0.62 -17.32
N LEU A 360 -2.39 0.72 -17.44
CA LEU A 360 -2.36 1.41 -18.73
C LEU A 360 -1.08 1.10 -19.51
N VAL A 361 0.08 1.27 -18.89
CA VAL A 361 1.38 1.04 -19.53
C VAL A 361 1.52 -0.42 -19.99
N ARG A 362 1.04 -1.38 -19.20
CA ARG A 362 1.00 -2.81 -19.58
C ARG A 362 0.16 -3.03 -20.84
N SER A 363 -1.07 -2.52 -20.89
CA SER A 363 -1.96 -2.65 -22.06
C SER A 363 -1.37 -2.00 -23.30
N VAL A 364 -0.81 -0.78 -23.16
CA VAL A 364 -0.16 -0.08 -24.28
C VAL A 364 1.05 -0.85 -24.80
N PHE A 365 1.87 -1.46 -23.93
CA PHE A 365 2.97 -2.32 -24.38
C PHE A 365 2.48 -3.53 -25.20
N GLN A 366 1.31 -4.07 -24.86
CA GLN A 366 0.66 -5.16 -25.61
C GLN A 366 -0.11 -4.69 -26.85
N CYS A 367 0.03 -3.41 -27.22
CA CYS A 367 -0.68 -2.78 -28.34
C CYS A 367 -2.22 -2.79 -28.19
N ASP A 368 -2.71 -2.78 -26.96
CA ASP A 368 -4.11 -2.50 -26.63
C ASP A 368 -4.23 -1.03 -26.22
N LEU A 369 -4.72 -0.19 -27.14
CA LEU A 369 -4.94 1.24 -26.92
C LEU A 369 -6.40 1.55 -26.57
N SER A 370 -7.28 0.54 -26.55
CA SER A 370 -8.66 0.68 -26.05
C SER A 370 -8.68 1.13 -24.59
N VAL A 371 -7.70 0.73 -23.78
CA VAL A 371 -7.55 1.17 -22.37
C VAL A 371 -7.51 2.70 -22.22
N LEU A 372 -7.08 3.44 -23.25
CA LEU A 372 -7.04 4.90 -23.23
C LEU A 372 -8.44 5.53 -23.37
N GLU A 373 -9.47 4.77 -23.75
CA GLU A 373 -10.88 5.21 -23.81
C GLU A 373 -11.36 5.71 -22.46
N SER A 374 -10.95 5.07 -21.37
CA SER A 374 -11.34 5.48 -20.02
C SER A 374 -10.77 6.83 -19.59
N TYR A 375 -9.79 7.37 -20.34
CA TYR A 375 -9.06 8.58 -19.99
C TYR A 375 -9.09 9.65 -21.08
N THR A 376 -9.73 9.40 -22.22
CA THR A 376 -9.85 10.31 -23.37
C THR A 376 -11.32 10.55 -23.74
N PRO A 377 -11.66 11.64 -24.44
CA PRO A 377 -13.05 11.95 -24.81
C PRO A 377 -13.70 10.90 -25.73
N ALA A 378 -15.04 10.79 -25.71
CA ALA A 378 -15.80 9.74 -26.41
C ALA A 378 -15.71 9.79 -27.95
N GLN A 379 -15.55 10.98 -28.55
CA GLN A 379 -15.23 11.14 -29.98
C GLN A 379 -13.73 11.43 -30.10
N ARG A 380 -12.92 10.38 -30.20
CA ARG A 380 -11.46 10.49 -30.21
C ARG A 380 -10.89 10.28 -31.59
N ASN A 381 -10.09 11.23 -32.04
CA ASN A 381 -9.11 11.01 -33.09
C ASN A 381 -7.74 10.69 -32.47
N VAL A 382 -6.81 10.17 -33.27
CA VAL A 382 -5.42 9.93 -32.86
C VAL A 382 -4.79 11.19 -32.25
N SER A 383 -5.22 12.39 -32.66
CA SER A 383 -4.71 13.65 -32.11
C SER A 383 -4.93 13.86 -30.63
N HIS A 384 -5.87 13.13 -30.02
CA HIS A 384 -6.09 13.18 -28.58
C HIS A 384 -5.01 12.46 -27.78
N LEU A 385 -4.18 11.60 -28.40
CA LEU A 385 -3.03 11.03 -27.71
C LEU A 385 -2.01 12.12 -27.41
N PHE A 386 -1.50 12.15 -26.16
CA PHE A 386 -0.56 13.17 -25.73
C PHE A 386 0.66 13.15 -26.65
N MET A 387 0.91 14.27 -27.34
CA MET A 387 2.08 14.46 -28.20
C MET A 387 2.21 13.39 -29.31
N TRP A 388 1.08 12.85 -29.78
CA TRP A 388 0.99 11.78 -30.79
C TRP A 388 1.88 11.99 -32.04
N SER A 389 1.94 13.21 -32.56
CA SER A 389 2.69 13.57 -33.78
C SER A 389 4.21 13.41 -33.65
N HIS A 390 4.71 13.23 -32.42
CA HIS A 390 6.12 12.88 -32.17
C HIS A 390 6.44 11.42 -32.48
N SER A 391 5.41 10.58 -32.68
CA SER A 391 5.55 9.19 -33.08
C SER A 391 5.60 9.08 -34.59
N ARG A 392 6.77 8.73 -35.14
CA ARG A 392 6.91 8.45 -36.58
C ARG A 392 5.93 7.36 -37.01
N ALA A 393 5.71 6.36 -36.16
CA ALA A 393 4.82 5.24 -36.42
C ALA A 393 3.36 5.67 -36.62
N LEU A 394 2.89 6.71 -35.91
CA LEU A 394 1.54 7.27 -36.10
C LEU A 394 1.44 8.17 -37.34
N CYS A 395 2.57 8.63 -37.87
CA CYS A 395 2.68 9.38 -39.12
C CYS A 395 2.97 8.48 -40.34
N SER A 396 3.00 7.15 -40.16
CA SER A 396 3.36 6.14 -41.17
C SER A 396 2.30 5.04 -41.31
N PRO A 397 2.24 4.31 -42.45
CA PRO A 397 1.28 3.23 -42.62
C PRO A 397 1.46 2.10 -41.58
N PRO A 398 0.37 1.50 -41.05
CA PRO A 398 -1.03 1.68 -41.44
C PRO A 398 -1.75 2.87 -40.78
N ALA A 399 -1.17 3.51 -39.76
CA ALA A 399 -1.85 4.58 -39.01
C ALA A 399 -2.09 5.84 -39.86
N CYS A 400 -1.13 6.22 -40.70
CA CYS A 400 -1.27 7.35 -41.62
C CYS A 400 -0.45 7.15 -42.90
N PRO A 401 -0.98 7.40 -44.11
CA PRO A 401 -0.26 7.20 -45.37
C PRO A 401 0.84 8.25 -45.67
N LEU A 402 1.18 9.14 -44.73
CA LEU A 402 2.03 10.30 -44.99
C LEU A 402 3.52 9.96 -45.16
N THR A 403 4.10 9.23 -44.21
CA THR A 403 5.56 9.00 -44.15
C THR A 403 5.87 7.52 -44.38
N PRO A 404 6.72 7.15 -45.35
CA PRO A 404 7.21 5.79 -45.49
C PRO A 404 8.01 5.34 -44.26
N ARG A 405 7.98 4.03 -43.93
CA ARG A 405 8.59 3.51 -42.69
C ARG A 405 10.08 3.81 -42.50
N GLY A 406 10.85 3.89 -43.59
CA GLY A 406 12.28 4.19 -43.56
C GLY A 406 12.63 5.68 -43.62
N ALA A 407 11.64 6.58 -43.64
CA ALA A 407 11.84 8.01 -43.75
C ALA A 407 11.56 8.72 -42.41
N PHE A 408 12.24 9.85 -42.18
CA PHE A 408 11.97 10.69 -41.01
C PHE A 408 10.64 11.41 -41.17
N SER A 409 9.82 11.41 -40.12
CA SER A 409 8.52 12.08 -40.11
C SER A 409 8.68 13.58 -39.90
N ASN A 410 7.91 14.38 -40.64
CA ASN A 410 7.76 15.80 -40.37
C ASN A 410 6.56 16.03 -39.43
N GLU A 411 6.83 16.50 -38.21
CA GLU A 411 5.82 16.70 -37.16
C GLU A 411 4.68 17.64 -37.61
N THR A 412 5.01 18.75 -38.28
CA THR A 412 4.03 19.76 -38.69
C THR A 412 3.07 19.22 -39.74
N GLU A 413 3.59 18.48 -40.71
CA GLU A 413 2.79 17.86 -41.77
C GLU A 413 1.94 16.71 -41.20
N CYS A 414 2.50 15.94 -40.27
CA CYS A 414 1.77 14.88 -39.57
C CYS A 414 0.57 15.45 -38.81
N LYS A 415 0.74 16.53 -38.05
CA LYS A 415 -0.37 17.22 -37.36
C LYS A 415 -1.48 17.67 -38.31
N ARG A 416 -1.14 18.09 -39.53
CA ARG A 416 -2.12 18.55 -40.52
C ARG A 416 -2.87 17.42 -41.21
N ARG A 417 -2.25 16.25 -41.39
CA ARG A 417 -2.77 15.21 -42.32
C ARG A 417 -3.10 13.86 -41.68
N CYS A 418 -2.67 13.61 -40.45
CA CYS A 418 -2.74 12.29 -39.84
C CYS A 418 -3.67 12.20 -38.62
N ASP A 419 -4.89 12.75 -38.72
CA ASP A 419 -5.87 12.76 -37.62
C ASP A 419 -7.00 11.74 -37.83
N ALA A 420 -6.64 10.45 -37.91
CA ALA A 420 -7.62 9.38 -38.09
C ALA A 420 -8.56 9.27 -36.89
N ARG A 421 -9.84 8.95 -37.14
CA ARG A 421 -10.84 8.69 -36.10
C ARG A 421 -10.58 7.34 -35.44
N GLY A 422 -10.68 7.29 -34.11
CA GLY A 422 -10.39 6.10 -33.31
C GLY A 422 -8.89 5.82 -33.15
N LEU A 423 -8.56 4.73 -32.45
CA LEU A 423 -7.17 4.30 -32.22
C LEU A 423 -6.80 2.98 -32.93
N GLN A 424 -7.72 2.39 -33.70
CA GLN A 424 -7.49 1.08 -34.34
C GLN A 424 -6.27 1.09 -35.27
N GLY A 425 -6.11 2.12 -36.10
CA GLY A 425 -4.92 2.25 -36.96
C GLY A 425 -3.62 2.41 -36.16
N ALA A 426 -3.68 3.01 -34.97
CA ALA A 426 -2.54 3.12 -34.07
C ALA A 426 -2.19 1.76 -33.42
N GLU A 427 -3.19 0.95 -33.08
CA GLU A 427 -2.97 -0.42 -32.59
C GLU A 427 -2.39 -1.34 -33.68
N GLU A 428 -2.93 -1.28 -34.89
CA GLU A 428 -2.42 -2.01 -36.06
C GLU A 428 -0.98 -1.60 -36.35
N ALA A 429 -0.68 -0.31 -36.29
CA ALA A 429 0.69 0.19 -36.36
C ALA A 429 1.54 -0.45 -35.25
N CYS A 430 1.18 -0.34 -33.98
CA CYS A 430 1.91 -0.95 -32.86
C CYS A 430 2.18 -2.46 -33.07
N ARG A 431 1.16 -3.21 -33.50
CA ARG A 431 1.28 -4.66 -33.79
C ARG A 431 2.25 -4.98 -34.92
N SER A 432 2.47 -4.05 -35.85
CA SER A 432 3.38 -4.25 -36.98
C SER A 432 4.87 -3.93 -36.72
N TYR A 433 5.23 -3.29 -35.60
CA TYR A 433 6.63 -2.95 -35.27
C TYR A 433 7.26 -3.99 -34.33
N SER A 434 8.56 -4.26 -34.42
CA SER A 434 9.20 -5.24 -33.53
C SER A 434 9.48 -4.68 -32.12
N HIS A 435 9.54 -3.35 -31.98
CA HIS A 435 9.82 -2.68 -30.72
C HIS A 435 8.69 -1.73 -30.32
N VAL A 436 8.27 -1.78 -29.05
CA VAL A 436 7.32 -0.83 -28.46
C VAL A 436 8.05 0.00 -27.41
N VAL A 437 8.21 1.29 -27.66
CA VAL A 437 9.00 2.20 -26.82
C VAL A 437 8.09 3.26 -26.20
N LEU A 438 8.02 3.29 -24.88
CA LEU A 438 7.23 4.27 -24.14
C LEU A 438 8.17 5.17 -23.33
N LYS A 439 7.98 6.49 -23.42
CA LYS A 439 8.70 7.45 -22.57
C LYS A 439 7.82 7.85 -21.39
N GLU A 440 8.29 7.68 -20.18
CA GLU A 440 7.56 8.07 -18.97
C GLU A 440 8.43 8.89 -18.02
N VAL A 441 7.83 9.93 -17.43
CA VAL A 441 8.56 10.90 -16.58
C VAL A 441 8.04 10.96 -15.14
N ARG A 442 7.04 10.14 -14.82
CA ARG A 442 6.26 10.16 -13.57
C ARG A 442 6.39 8.88 -12.74
N PHE A 443 7.36 8.01 -13.06
CA PHE A 443 7.72 6.88 -12.22
C PHE A 443 8.92 7.27 -11.33
N PHE A 444 8.71 7.29 -10.02
CA PHE A 444 9.71 7.70 -9.03
C PHE A 444 10.35 6.53 -8.28
N ASP A 445 10.02 5.30 -8.67
CA ASP A 445 10.46 4.05 -8.07
C ASP A 445 10.35 2.93 -9.12
N LEU A 446 11.18 1.89 -9.01
CA LEU A 446 11.08 0.69 -9.84
C LEU A 446 10.02 -0.29 -9.34
N ALA A 447 9.66 -0.27 -8.06
CA ALA A 447 8.72 -1.22 -7.47
C ALA A 447 7.36 -1.30 -8.21
N PRO A 448 6.74 -0.19 -8.65
CA PRO A 448 5.51 -0.23 -9.45
C PRO A 448 5.65 -0.97 -10.78
N LEU A 449 6.87 -1.05 -11.34
CA LEU A 449 7.15 -1.71 -12.62
C LEU A 449 7.42 -3.21 -12.47
N TYR A 450 7.60 -3.73 -11.25
CA TYR A 450 7.92 -5.14 -11.03
C TYR A 450 6.89 -6.11 -11.63
N PRO A 451 5.57 -5.84 -11.61
CA PRO A 451 4.60 -6.72 -12.26
C PRO A 451 4.77 -6.78 -13.79
N LEU A 452 5.24 -5.69 -14.42
CA LEU A 452 5.51 -5.67 -15.87
C LEU A 452 6.83 -6.38 -16.18
N LEU A 453 7.87 -6.15 -15.37
CA LEU A 453 9.15 -6.82 -15.53
C LEU A 453 9.06 -8.34 -15.31
N ARG A 454 8.12 -8.81 -14.48
CA ARG A 454 7.89 -10.24 -14.25
C ARG A 454 6.89 -10.87 -15.22
N ASP A 455 6.25 -10.07 -16.07
CA ASP A 455 5.26 -10.56 -17.02
C ASP A 455 5.95 -11.31 -18.16
N PRO A 456 5.70 -12.62 -18.35
CA PRO A 456 6.31 -13.37 -19.45
C PRO A 456 5.83 -12.90 -20.83
N ALA A 457 4.72 -12.16 -20.91
CA ALA A 457 4.26 -11.56 -22.15
C ALA A 457 5.09 -10.33 -22.59
N LEU A 458 5.94 -9.79 -21.71
CA LEU A 458 6.71 -8.57 -21.95
C LEU A 458 8.22 -8.80 -21.83
N ASP A 459 8.95 -8.70 -22.95
CA ASP A 459 10.40 -8.45 -22.88
C ASP A 459 10.68 -6.98 -22.56
N LEU A 460 10.38 -6.58 -21.31
CA LEU A 460 10.54 -5.19 -20.86
C LEU A 460 11.98 -4.87 -20.44
N ARG A 461 12.57 -3.88 -21.10
CA ARG A 461 13.88 -3.28 -20.78
C ARG A 461 13.72 -1.81 -20.39
N VAL A 462 14.43 -1.36 -19.36
CA VAL A 462 14.34 0.00 -18.83
C VAL A 462 15.63 0.76 -19.14
N ILE A 463 15.52 1.87 -19.87
CA ILE A 463 16.60 2.84 -20.04
C ILE A 463 16.28 4.03 -19.13
N HIS A 464 17.05 4.20 -18.05
CA HIS A 464 16.85 5.28 -17.08
C HIS A 464 17.82 6.44 -17.36
N LEU A 465 17.27 7.54 -17.88
CA LEU A 465 18.00 8.77 -18.13
C LEU A 465 18.03 9.65 -16.87
N VAL A 466 19.23 9.91 -16.36
CA VAL A 466 19.48 10.84 -15.24
C VAL A 466 20.21 12.08 -15.74
N ARG A 467 20.05 13.21 -15.06
CA ARG A 467 20.70 14.48 -15.43
C ARG A 467 21.14 15.24 -14.18
N ASP A 468 22.17 16.07 -14.31
CA ASP A 468 22.64 16.94 -13.23
C ASP A 468 21.47 17.78 -12.66
N PRO A 469 21.19 17.71 -11.34
CA PRO A 469 20.07 18.42 -10.73
C PRO A 469 20.18 19.95 -10.87
N ARG A 470 21.39 20.50 -11.00
CA ARG A 470 21.63 21.94 -11.23
C ARG A 470 21.17 22.32 -12.64
N ALA A 471 21.44 21.48 -13.63
CA ALA A 471 20.95 21.64 -15.00
C ALA A 471 19.42 21.48 -15.09
N VAL A 472 18.86 20.51 -14.37
CA VAL A 472 17.41 20.29 -14.27
C VAL A 472 16.73 21.52 -13.64
N ALA A 473 17.25 22.04 -12.54
CA ALA A 473 16.72 23.23 -11.86
C ALA A 473 16.66 24.45 -12.80
N ARG A 474 17.79 24.78 -13.47
CA ARG A 474 17.83 25.85 -14.50
C ARG A 474 16.77 25.64 -15.56
N SER A 475 16.62 24.42 -16.03
CA SER A 475 15.66 24.13 -17.09
C SER A 475 14.21 24.23 -16.61
N ARG A 476 13.94 23.97 -15.33
CA ARG A 476 12.62 24.08 -14.72
C ARG A 476 12.24 25.53 -14.46
N ASP A 477 13.18 26.40 -14.11
CA ASP A 477 12.94 27.85 -13.97
C ASP A 477 12.31 28.45 -15.24
N LYS A 478 12.83 28.06 -16.41
CA LYS A 478 12.32 28.47 -17.73
C LYS A 478 10.96 27.88 -18.11
N SER A 479 10.43 26.95 -17.33
CA SER A 479 9.18 26.24 -17.64
C SER A 479 8.25 26.16 -16.44
N ALA A 480 8.47 27.01 -15.41
CA ALA A 480 7.79 26.92 -14.13
C ALA A 480 6.26 26.95 -14.27
N LYS A 481 5.72 27.86 -15.10
CA LYS A 481 4.28 27.97 -15.35
C LYS A 481 3.66 26.71 -15.96
N ALA A 482 4.38 26.04 -16.86
CA ALA A 482 3.90 24.83 -17.52
C ALA A 482 3.95 23.59 -16.61
N LEU A 483 4.71 23.65 -15.52
CA LEU A 483 4.95 22.52 -14.61
C LEU A 483 4.16 22.60 -13.31
N THR A 484 3.29 23.59 -13.12
CA THR A 484 2.52 23.79 -11.88
C THR A 484 1.76 22.52 -11.47
N ARG A 485 1.04 21.90 -12.41
CA ARG A 485 0.29 20.67 -12.17
C ARG A 485 1.20 19.48 -11.87
N ASP A 486 2.30 19.36 -12.61
CA ASP A 486 3.29 18.30 -12.40
C ASP A 486 3.92 18.40 -11.01
N ASN A 487 4.15 19.63 -10.52
CA ASN A 487 4.70 19.86 -9.18
C ASN A 487 3.75 19.37 -8.08
N ALA A 488 2.45 19.65 -8.21
CA ALA A 488 1.44 19.16 -7.26
C ALA A 488 1.42 17.61 -7.22
N LEU A 489 1.52 16.98 -8.39
CA LEU A 489 1.54 15.52 -8.52
C LEU A 489 2.77 14.88 -7.86
N VAL A 490 3.97 15.45 -8.06
CA VAL A 490 5.22 14.96 -7.45
C VAL A 490 5.19 15.11 -5.93
N LEU A 491 4.63 16.22 -5.43
CA LEU A 491 4.58 16.53 -4.00
C LEU A 491 3.44 15.81 -3.25
N GLU A 492 2.68 14.97 -3.95
CA GLU A 492 1.53 14.21 -3.42
C GLU A 492 0.51 15.07 -2.68
N ARG A 493 0.30 16.30 -3.13
CA ARG A 493 -0.63 17.26 -2.53
C ARG A 493 -1.54 17.85 -3.60
N GLY A 494 -2.76 18.23 -3.21
CA GLY A 494 -3.63 19.09 -4.02
C GLY A 494 -3.04 20.51 -4.17
N ASP A 495 -3.87 21.47 -4.57
CA ASP A 495 -3.51 22.88 -4.82
C ASP A 495 -3.13 23.69 -3.55
N ALA A 496 -2.34 23.12 -2.64
CA ALA A 496 -1.83 23.83 -1.47
C ALA A 496 -0.55 24.61 -1.81
N GLN A 497 -0.61 25.94 -1.66
CA GLN A 497 0.54 26.85 -1.84
C GLN A 497 1.65 26.49 -0.84
N LEU A 498 2.78 25.96 -1.33
CA LEU A 498 3.98 25.71 -0.54
C LEU A 498 5.00 26.83 -0.76
N ALA A 499 5.74 27.19 0.29
CA ALA A 499 6.99 27.94 0.12
C ALA A 499 8.00 27.07 -0.65
N ASP A 500 8.66 27.65 -1.66
CA ASP A 500 9.74 27.03 -2.43
C ASP A 500 9.38 25.68 -3.11
N PRO A 501 8.28 25.60 -3.90
CA PRO A 501 7.82 24.33 -4.50
C PRO A 501 8.86 23.72 -5.45
N GLN A 502 9.69 24.56 -6.09
CA GLN A 502 10.73 24.11 -7.01
C GLN A 502 11.83 23.29 -6.30
N TYR A 503 12.26 23.71 -5.12
CA TYR A 503 13.30 23.01 -4.36
C TYR A 503 12.78 21.69 -3.79
N ARG A 504 11.53 21.65 -3.31
CA ARG A 504 10.91 20.42 -2.82
C ARG A 504 10.72 19.38 -3.93
N VAL A 505 10.25 19.80 -5.11
CA VAL A 505 10.15 18.90 -6.26
C VAL A 505 11.53 18.38 -6.66
N LEU A 506 12.55 19.24 -6.68
CA LEU A 506 13.91 18.82 -7.00
C LEU A 506 14.46 17.82 -5.98
N GLN A 507 14.20 18.05 -4.69
CA GLN A 507 14.56 17.11 -3.62
C GLN A 507 13.92 15.73 -3.85
N GLU A 508 12.64 15.68 -4.22
CA GLU A 508 11.97 14.40 -4.49
C GLU A 508 12.48 13.71 -5.76
N VAL A 509 12.78 14.47 -6.81
CA VAL A 509 13.45 13.94 -8.02
C VAL A 509 14.82 13.35 -7.67
N CYS A 510 15.61 14.03 -6.85
CA CYS A 510 16.92 13.53 -6.40
C CYS A 510 16.78 12.26 -5.54
N ARG A 511 15.82 12.22 -4.62
CA ARG A 511 15.51 11.02 -3.80
C ARG A 511 15.08 9.84 -4.67
N SER A 512 14.23 10.07 -5.67
CA SER A 512 13.81 9.08 -6.65
C SER A 512 15.00 8.48 -7.39
N HIS A 513 15.91 9.31 -7.91
CA HIS A 513 17.10 8.82 -8.60
C HIS A 513 18.01 7.96 -7.70
N VAL A 514 18.18 8.35 -6.43
CA VAL A 514 18.92 7.54 -5.44
C VAL A 514 18.23 6.18 -5.25
N ARG A 515 16.94 6.17 -4.97
CA ARG A 515 16.19 4.92 -4.72
C ARG A 515 16.21 3.96 -5.91
N ILE A 516 15.99 4.49 -7.11
CA ILE A 516 16.05 3.70 -8.35
C ILE A 516 17.45 3.13 -8.55
N HIS A 517 18.50 3.94 -8.34
CA HIS A 517 19.87 3.50 -8.51
C HIS A 517 20.27 2.43 -7.49
N GLU A 518 19.96 2.61 -6.20
CA GLU A 518 20.26 1.61 -5.17
C GLU A 518 19.57 0.26 -5.48
N THR A 519 18.32 0.32 -5.91
CA THR A 519 17.56 -0.87 -6.32
C THR A 519 18.16 -1.55 -7.54
N ALA A 520 18.56 -0.78 -8.56
CA ALA A 520 19.00 -1.33 -9.83
C ALA A 520 20.48 -1.74 -9.87
N ALA A 521 21.34 -1.06 -9.10
CA ALA A 521 22.78 -1.25 -9.14
C ALA A 521 23.33 -2.00 -7.91
N LEU A 522 22.81 -1.72 -6.70
CA LEU A 522 23.36 -2.30 -5.48
C LEU A 522 22.64 -3.59 -5.07
N LYS A 523 21.32 -3.64 -5.24
CA LYS A 523 20.48 -4.80 -4.86
C LYS A 523 19.55 -5.22 -6.01
N PRO A 524 20.06 -5.48 -7.23
CA PRO A 524 19.22 -5.81 -8.37
C PRO A 524 18.47 -7.12 -8.11
N PRO A 525 17.13 -7.11 -8.19
CA PRO A 525 16.35 -8.35 -8.25
C PRO A 525 16.73 -9.15 -9.49
N ASP A 526 16.63 -10.48 -9.45
CA ASP A 526 17.05 -11.33 -10.59
C ASP A 526 16.32 -11.00 -11.89
N PHE A 527 15.03 -10.66 -11.81
CA PHE A 527 14.24 -10.27 -12.97
C PHE A 527 14.67 -8.91 -13.55
N LEU A 528 15.45 -8.09 -12.85
CA LEU A 528 15.95 -6.82 -13.38
C LEU A 528 17.30 -6.97 -14.09
N ARG A 529 17.99 -8.09 -13.87
CA ARG A 529 19.29 -8.40 -14.47
C ARG A 529 19.19 -8.32 -15.99
N ASP A 530 20.16 -7.65 -16.61
CA ASP A 530 20.26 -7.41 -18.05
C ASP A 530 19.04 -6.68 -18.68
N ARG A 531 18.12 -6.16 -17.86
CA ARG A 531 16.91 -5.46 -18.29
C ARG A 531 16.83 -4.02 -17.79
N TYR A 532 17.89 -3.50 -17.18
CA TYR A 532 18.00 -2.11 -16.78
C TYR A 532 19.35 -1.51 -17.19
N ARG A 533 19.31 -0.31 -17.79
CA ARG A 533 20.49 0.48 -18.16
C ARG A 533 20.31 1.93 -17.72
N MET A 534 21.22 2.44 -16.89
CA MET A 534 21.26 3.86 -16.54
C MET A 534 22.14 4.65 -17.52
N VAL A 535 21.67 5.81 -17.96
CA VAL A 535 22.37 6.73 -18.88
C VAL A 535 22.40 8.11 -18.25
N ARG A 536 23.59 8.72 -18.13
CA ARG A 536 23.70 10.12 -17.70
C ARG A 536 23.58 11.00 -18.94
N TYR A 537 22.75 12.03 -18.85
CA TYR A 537 22.50 12.98 -19.94
C TYR A 537 23.81 13.64 -20.40
N GLU A 538 24.70 13.95 -19.47
CA GLU A 538 25.97 14.61 -19.75
C GLU A 538 26.94 13.70 -20.55
N ASP A 539 26.91 12.39 -20.31
CA ASP A 539 27.66 11.41 -21.13
C ASP A 539 27.03 11.34 -22.53
N LEU A 540 25.68 11.26 -22.61
CA LEU A 540 24.93 11.20 -23.86
C LEU A 540 25.16 12.42 -24.76
N VAL A 541 25.30 13.63 -24.19
CA VAL A 541 25.54 14.82 -25.02
C VAL A 541 27.02 15.04 -25.34
N ARG A 542 27.94 14.46 -24.57
CA ARG A 542 29.39 14.53 -24.82
C ARG A 542 29.78 13.60 -25.95
N ASP A 543 29.25 12.37 -25.96
CA ASP A 543 29.46 11.38 -27.01
C ASP A 543 28.14 10.68 -27.41
N PRO A 544 27.30 11.36 -28.20
CA PRO A 544 25.95 10.90 -28.50
C PRO A 544 25.92 9.61 -29.33
N LEU A 545 26.86 9.44 -30.26
CA LEU A 545 26.86 8.26 -31.12
C LEU A 545 27.23 7.01 -30.33
N VAL A 546 28.22 7.08 -29.44
CA VAL A 546 28.63 5.94 -28.60
C VAL A 546 27.55 5.57 -27.59
N GLU A 547 26.99 6.54 -26.86
CA GLU A 547 25.96 6.24 -25.85
C GLU A 547 24.67 5.73 -26.50
N ILE A 548 24.25 6.28 -27.66
CA ILE A 548 23.07 5.78 -28.39
C ILE A 548 23.31 4.40 -28.96
N GLN A 549 24.49 4.13 -29.54
CA GLN A 549 24.84 2.80 -30.01
C GLN A 549 24.74 1.78 -28.86
N GLY A 550 25.32 2.11 -27.70
CA GLY A 550 25.22 1.24 -26.52
C GLY A 550 23.79 1.04 -25.99
N MET A 551 22.90 2.02 -26.18
CA MET A 551 21.47 1.86 -25.87
C MET A 551 20.75 0.97 -26.89
N TYR A 552 21.09 1.09 -28.17
CA TYR A 552 20.53 0.28 -29.25
C TYR A 552 20.96 -1.17 -29.14
N ASP A 553 22.24 -1.43 -28.89
CA ASP A 553 22.78 -2.77 -28.62
C ASP A 553 22.07 -3.40 -27.41
N PHE A 554 21.82 -2.60 -26.38
CA PHE A 554 21.12 -3.04 -25.17
C PHE A 554 19.67 -3.48 -25.45
N VAL A 555 18.99 -2.90 -26.44
CA VAL A 555 17.61 -3.28 -26.80
C VAL A 555 17.52 -4.17 -28.04
N GLY A 556 18.63 -4.47 -28.72
CA GLY A 556 18.66 -5.28 -29.93
C GLY A 556 18.29 -4.52 -31.22
N LEU A 557 18.51 -3.21 -31.25
CA LEU A 557 18.33 -2.37 -32.45
C LEU A 557 19.64 -2.14 -33.18
N ALA A 558 19.57 -2.01 -34.51
CA ALA A 558 20.71 -1.66 -35.35
C ALA A 558 20.67 -0.17 -35.73
N MET A 559 21.77 0.55 -35.53
CA MET A 559 21.83 1.96 -35.89
C MET A 559 22.13 2.13 -37.39
N SER A 560 21.25 2.82 -38.12
CA SER A 560 21.47 3.17 -39.52
C SER A 560 22.35 4.41 -39.69
N GLU A 561 23.11 4.49 -40.79
CA GLU A 561 23.97 5.66 -41.09
C GLU A 561 23.18 6.96 -41.16
N ARG A 562 22.00 6.95 -41.79
CA ARG A 562 21.12 8.11 -41.87
C ARG A 562 20.71 8.62 -40.48
N LEU A 563 20.49 7.72 -39.53
CA LEU A 563 20.15 8.08 -38.16
C LEU A 563 21.37 8.61 -37.40
N LYS A 564 22.56 8.06 -37.61
CA LYS A 564 23.82 8.60 -37.07
C LYS A 564 24.04 10.06 -37.50
N ASP A 565 23.88 10.34 -38.79
CA ASP A 565 23.99 11.69 -39.33
C ASP A 565 22.96 12.64 -38.72
N TRP A 566 21.71 12.18 -38.59
CA TRP A 566 20.65 12.98 -37.97
C TRP A 566 20.95 13.28 -36.50
N ILE A 567 21.35 12.28 -35.71
CA ILE A 567 21.75 12.43 -34.32
C ILE A 567 22.86 13.48 -34.20
N TYR A 568 23.93 13.33 -34.99
CA TYR A 568 25.07 14.23 -34.96
C TYR A 568 24.67 15.68 -35.27
N ARG A 569 23.86 15.90 -36.32
CA ARG A 569 23.39 17.24 -36.71
C ARG A 569 22.46 17.87 -35.67
N VAL A 570 21.64 17.09 -34.98
CA VAL A 570 20.73 17.62 -33.96
C VAL A 570 21.48 17.99 -32.68
N THR A 571 22.54 17.27 -32.31
CA THR A 571 23.33 17.51 -31.09
C THR A 571 24.48 18.50 -31.25
N HIS A 572 24.94 18.76 -32.48
CA HIS A 572 26.00 19.71 -32.82
C HIS A 572 25.48 20.97 -33.51
N GLY A 573 24.22 21.35 -33.25
CA GLY A 573 23.67 22.61 -33.73
C GLY A 573 24.33 23.84 -33.09
N LYS A 574 23.85 25.04 -33.44
CA LYS A 574 24.37 26.30 -32.87
C LYS A 574 23.46 26.83 -31.77
N GLY A 575 24.07 27.30 -30.68
CA GLY A 575 23.37 28.02 -29.60
C GLY A 575 22.63 27.15 -28.58
N LYS A 576 22.03 27.81 -27.57
CA LYS A 576 21.39 27.19 -26.39
C LYS A 576 19.85 27.12 -26.46
N GLY A 577 19.26 27.57 -27.56
CA GLY A 577 17.80 27.68 -27.77
C GLY A 577 17.13 28.84 -27.03
N THR A 578 15.89 29.15 -27.42
CA THR A 578 15.09 30.27 -26.86
C THR A 578 14.04 29.80 -25.82
N HIS A 579 13.40 30.73 -25.10
CA HIS A 579 12.35 30.39 -24.12
C HIS A 579 11.12 29.72 -24.78
N LYS A 580 10.75 30.14 -26.00
CA LYS A 580 9.62 29.58 -26.76
C LYS A 580 9.85 28.13 -27.19
N GLU A 581 11.12 27.73 -27.32
CA GLU A 581 11.51 26.41 -27.76
C GLU A 581 11.86 25.47 -26.59
N ALA A 582 11.47 25.82 -25.35
CA ALA A 582 11.88 25.06 -24.16
C ALA A 582 11.47 23.57 -24.23
N PHE A 583 10.40 23.24 -24.96
CA PHE A 583 9.87 21.88 -25.13
C PHE A 583 10.12 21.28 -26.51
N GLN A 584 10.81 22.00 -27.40
CA GLN A 584 11.07 21.57 -28.78
C GLN A 584 12.44 20.90 -28.91
N ILE A 585 12.53 19.99 -29.88
CA ILE A 585 13.78 19.30 -30.23
C ILE A 585 14.32 20.03 -31.47
N THR A 586 15.11 21.06 -31.23
CA THR A 586 15.79 21.81 -32.28
C THR A 586 17.28 21.51 -32.27
N SER A 587 17.94 21.66 -33.41
CA SER A 587 19.39 21.50 -33.53
C SER A 587 20.09 22.54 -32.65
N ARG A 588 20.80 22.08 -31.62
CA ARG A 588 21.50 22.91 -30.61
C ARG A 588 22.81 22.26 -30.23
N ASN A 589 23.74 23.03 -29.67
CA ASN A 589 24.92 22.43 -29.05
C ASN A 589 24.51 21.80 -27.72
N ALA A 590 24.38 20.48 -27.71
CA ALA A 590 23.86 19.75 -26.56
C ALA A 590 24.81 19.82 -25.34
N ALA A 591 26.13 19.87 -25.58
CA ALA A 591 27.13 20.06 -24.53
C ALA A 591 26.99 21.44 -23.87
N ASP A 592 26.86 22.51 -24.65
CA ASP A 592 26.64 23.86 -24.13
C ASP A 592 25.34 23.98 -23.32
N VAL A 593 24.29 23.30 -23.77
CA VAL A 593 23.00 23.26 -23.06
C VAL A 593 23.12 22.52 -21.72
N SER A 594 23.93 21.46 -21.67
CA SER A 594 24.19 20.71 -20.43
C SER A 594 24.91 21.54 -19.37
N GLN A 595 25.90 22.33 -19.78
CA GLN A 595 26.71 23.15 -18.87
C GLN A 595 26.11 24.55 -18.63
N ALA A 596 25.01 24.91 -19.29
CA ALA A 596 24.48 26.27 -19.24
C ALA A 596 24.08 26.76 -17.84
N TRP A 597 23.88 25.86 -16.87
CA TRP A 597 23.59 26.23 -15.48
C TRP A 597 24.78 26.92 -14.79
N ARG A 598 26.01 26.58 -15.19
CA ARG A 598 27.25 27.15 -14.64
C ARG A 598 27.32 28.67 -14.75
N THR A 599 26.83 29.23 -15.85
CA THR A 599 26.91 30.68 -16.07
C THR A 599 25.57 31.39 -15.82
N SER A 600 24.45 30.67 -15.84
CA SER A 600 23.11 31.29 -15.75
C SER A 600 22.47 31.28 -14.37
N LEU A 601 22.88 30.37 -13.47
CA LEU A 601 22.34 30.31 -12.12
C LEU A 601 23.25 31.08 -11.15
N PRO A 602 22.68 31.85 -10.20
CA PRO A 602 23.46 32.41 -9.09
C PRO A 602 24.09 31.30 -8.24
N PHE A 603 25.31 31.53 -7.74
CA PHE A 603 26.02 30.53 -6.93
C PHE A 603 25.25 30.10 -5.68
N GLU A 604 24.60 31.02 -4.97
CA GLU A 604 23.78 30.67 -3.79
C GLU A 604 22.65 29.68 -4.12
N LYS A 605 22.03 29.81 -5.30
CA LYS A 605 21.01 28.85 -5.77
C LYS A 605 21.65 27.49 -6.07
N VAL A 606 22.83 27.49 -6.71
CA VAL A 606 23.59 26.26 -6.96
C VAL A 606 23.99 25.59 -5.66
N ARG A 607 24.52 26.32 -4.68
CA ARG A 607 24.89 25.81 -3.35
C ARG A 607 23.71 25.12 -2.69
N ARG A 608 22.54 25.77 -2.65
CA ARG A 608 21.31 25.20 -2.10
C ARG A 608 20.87 23.93 -2.82
N ILE A 609 20.99 23.87 -4.15
CA ILE A 609 20.69 22.65 -4.93
C ILE A 609 21.66 21.52 -4.57
N GLN A 610 22.96 21.82 -4.46
CA GLN A 610 23.98 20.84 -4.09
C GLN A 610 23.75 20.27 -2.70
N GLU A 611 23.37 21.10 -1.74
CA GLU A 611 23.01 20.66 -0.38
C GLU A 611 21.80 19.72 -0.41
N LEU A 612 20.73 20.09 -1.13
CA LEU A 612 19.49 19.30 -1.22
C LEU A 612 19.67 17.96 -1.95
N CYS A 613 20.52 17.93 -2.97
CA CYS A 613 20.72 16.77 -3.85
C CYS A 613 22.07 16.08 -3.64
N LYS A 614 22.78 16.35 -2.54
CA LYS A 614 24.13 15.85 -2.27
C LYS A 614 24.28 14.36 -2.51
N GLY A 615 23.42 13.54 -1.89
CA GLY A 615 23.47 12.08 -2.05
C GLY A 615 23.22 11.60 -3.48
N ALA A 616 22.31 12.25 -4.22
CA ALA A 616 22.08 11.94 -5.63
C ALA A 616 23.27 12.35 -6.50
N MET A 617 23.88 13.50 -6.21
CA MET A 617 25.05 13.98 -6.93
C MET A 617 26.25 13.05 -6.75
N GLU A 618 26.56 12.67 -5.51
CA GLU A 618 27.64 11.74 -5.19
C GLU A 618 27.44 10.39 -5.89
N LEU A 619 26.23 9.81 -5.77
CA LEU A 619 25.92 8.49 -6.32
C LEU A 619 25.97 8.46 -7.86
N LEU A 620 25.52 9.53 -8.52
CA LEU A 620 25.47 9.63 -9.98
C LEU A 620 26.77 10.20 -10.59
N GLY A 621 27.75 10.56 -9.75
CA GLY A 621 29.07 11.04 -10.17
C GLY A 621 29.08 12.49 -10.64
N TYR A 622 28.31 13.37 -10.02
CA TYR A 622 28.35 14.83 -10.22
C TYR A 622 29.14 15.50 -9.08
N ARG A 623 30.23 16.19 -9.41
CA ARG A 623 31.08 16.89 -8.45
C ARG A 623 30.45 18.25 -8.06
N PRO A 624 30.43 18.60 -6.76
CA PRO A 624 29.99 19.91 -6.32
C PRO A 624 31.04 20.98 -6.68
N VAL A 625 30.59 22.23 -6.80
CA VAL A 625 31.46 23.41 -6.87
C VAL A 625 31.38 24.19 -5.56
N GLY A 626 32.52 24.68 -5.07
CA GLY A 626 32.67 25.38 -3.80
C GLY A 626 32.66 26.90 -3.89
N SER A 627 32.78 27.48 -5.09
CA SER A 627 32.76 28.95 -5.28
C SER A 627 32.12 29.39 -6.60
N ASP A 628 31.68 30.65 -6.70
CA ASP A 628 31.17 31.24 -7.97
C ASP A 628 32.25 31.22 -9.07
N LYS A 629 33.53 31.41 -8.70
CA LYS A 629 34.66 31.32 -9.63
C LYS A 629 34.79 29.92 -10.22
N GLU A 630 34.80 28.89 -9.38
CA GLU A 630 34.85 27.49 -9.81
C GLU A 630 33.61 27.10 -10.63
N GLN A 631 32.42 27.57 -10.23
CA GLN A 631 31.19 27.33 -10.98
C GLN A 631 31.30 27.80 -12.43
N ARG A 632 31.91 28.96 -12.68
CA ARG A 632 32.00 29.58 -14.02
C ARG A 632 33.12 29.02 -14.89
N GLN A 633 34.06 28.27 -14.33
CA GLN A 633 35.13 27.61 -15.08
C GLN A 633 34.56 26.42 -15.86
N LEU A 634 34.44 26.54 -17.19
CA LEU A 634 33.86 25.49 -18.05
C LEU A 634 34.86 24.37 -18.40
N ASP A 635 36.15 24.64 -18.22
CA ASP A 635 37.28 23.74 -18.42
C ASP A 635 37.40 22.66 -17.33
N VAL A 636 36.83 22.90 -16.14
CA VAL A 636 36.81 21.92 -15.05
C VAL A 636 35.76 20.84 -15.30
N ASP A 637 36.18 19.58 -15.42
CA ASP A 637 35.26 18.44 -15.51
C ASP A 637 34.63 18.13 -14.14
N LEU A 638 33.32 18.34 -14.07
CA LEU A 638 32.51 18.06 -12.87
C LEU A 638 31.86 16.68 -12.92
N LEU A 639 32.23 15.84 -13.88
CA LEU A 639 31.80 14.45 -13.93
C LEU A 639 32.89 13.53 -13.39
N SER A 640 32.52 12.65 -12.48
CA SER A 640 33.38 11.52 -12.13
C SER A 640 33.28 10.44 -13.22
N PRO A 641 34.40 9.78 -13.59
CA PRO A 641 34.38 8.63 -14.48
C PRO A 641 33.40 7.57 -13.95
N ARG A 642 32.61 6.96 -14.84
CA ARG A 642 31.80 5.81 -14.47
C ARG A 642 32.76 4.71 -14.00
N GLN A 643 32.69 4.30 -12.74
CA GLN A 643 33.07 2.93 -12.40
C GLN A 643 32.13 2.03 -13.20
N ARG A 644 32.59 1.50 -14.33
CA ARG A 644 31.89 0.43 -15.03
C ARG A 644 31.87 -0.74 -14.06
N TYR A 645 30.79 -0.89 -13.30
CA TYR A 645 30.50 -2.14 -12.59
C TYR A 645 30.24 -3.21 -13.67
N HIS A 646 31.29 -3.70 -14.30
CA HIS A 646 31.28 -4.94 -15.05
C HIS A 646 31.19 -6.05 -14.02
N PHE A 647 29.97 -6.42 -13.64
CA PHE A 647 29.78 -7.65 -12.88
C PHE A 647 30.04 -8.81 -13.85
N SER A 648 31.27 -9.31 -13.87
CA SER A 648 31.63 -10.54 -14.57
C SER A 648 31.56 -11.69 -13.57
N TRP A 649 30.72 -12.69 -13.86
CA TRP A 649 30.59 -13.92 -13.05
C TRP A 649 31.73 -14.92 -13.24
N LEU A 650 32.83 -14.54 -13.89
CA LEU A 650 33.99 -15.41 -14.01
C LEU A 650 34.95 -15.13 -12.85
N PRO A 651 35.36 -16.15 -12.08
CA PRO A 651 36.43 -15.98 -11.11
C PRO A 651 37.69 -15.49 -11.83
N PRO A 652 38.48 -14.58 -11.24
CA PRO A 652 39.73 -14.15 -11.83
C PRO A 652 40.59 -15.39 -12.07
N LYS A 653 41.08 -15.58 -13.31
CA LYS A 653 42.11 -16.57 -13.58
C LYS A 653 43.27 -16.27 -12.64
N THR A 654 43.58 -17.23 -11.77
CA THR A 654 44.74 -17.21 -10.88
C THR A 654 45.99 -16.99 -11.71
N ALA A 655 46.67 -15.86 -11.49
CA ALA A 655 48.03 -15.66 -11.99
C ALA A 655 48.97 -16.63 -11.24
N PRO A 656 49.93 -17.28 -11.91
CA PRO A 656 50.92 -18.10 -11.23
C PRO A 656 51.88 -17.21 -10.42
N PRO A 657 52.42 -17.70 -9.30
CA PRO A 657 53.27 -16.91 -8.41
C PRO A 657 54.59 -16.53 -9.11
N PRO A 658 55.24 -15.43 -8.68
CA PRO A 658 56.51 -15.01 -9.24
C PRO A 658 57.57 -16.08 -8.95
N LYS A 659 58.29 -16.49 -9.99
CA LYS A 659 59.52 -17.27 -9.84
C LYS A 659 60.58 -16.40 -9.17
N GLN A 660 61.25 -16.96 -8.17
CA GLN A 660 62.50 -16.42 -7.62
C GLN A 660 63.57 -16.30 -8.70
#